data_AF-A0A291Q0U1-F1
#
_entry.id   AF-A0A291Q0U1-F1
#
_cell.length_a   1.000
_cell.length_b   1.000
_cell.length_c   1.000
_cell.angle_alpha   90.00
_cell.angle_beta   90.00
_cell.angle_gamma   90.00
#
_symmetry.space_group_name_H-M   'P 1'
#
loop_
_entity.id
_entity.type
_entity.pdbx_description
1 polymer ?
#
loop_
_entity_poly.entity_id
_entity_poly.type
_entity_poly.pdbx_seq_one_letter_code
_entity_poly.pdbx_strand_id
1 'polypeptide(L)'
;MGRDGTATEHTATEHVDVLVVGSGFGGSVAAERLAQAGLGVVVMERGRDYPPGSFARTPAQAARAFWAPETGSYGLFDVWSFRHFDSVVASGLGGGSLIYANVLLRKDEHWFVERQQLPGGGYESWPVTRADLDPHYDAVERVLNPTPYPLEHPGYDDVPKARAMRTAADRLGLEHFLPPLAVSFAPEPGARPGIGLPIVEPDHGNLHGATRRTCRLCGECNIGCNEGAKNSLDFTYLSAARGHGADLRTGHEVRTIRPSARGGYEVDYLRRDPAPDGPPADCVPVRTLHCDRLVLAAGTYGTSGLLLRSRRHLPGIGAALGTRFSGNGDILSFAVRTKDAHDARPSSVAPSRGPVITSTIRLPDDLDGQDHSGCVPPGRGGYLQDGGYPAFVGWLVEAAALPRDAGRAGRFLLRQLAAHAVGDPDATAASLTGLLDDGVLSDTSLPLLGMGRDTPDGVLVLRRGTLDAEWSTAGSAQHYARVRAALRAVSEALGGRYADSPHWLLKRVITVHPCGGAPMGRNQREGVCDAFGEVYGHPGLYVMDAAAMPGPVGTNPALTVAALADRACTRLLEKRASGEAASPDAPVPSDAPVRVLDTYTQHSSVQFTETMTGDCVMGASDPRAARRSPAREPLRARLTLTIDDIDEFLARPDHPARADGWIEARGLGGRRPVTDGEVHVFGRGRTPDHRELRYRLFLTDDTGTARTLIGVKDLAPAGLGRLWPATTTLPCVLLEGHLSANEDRTEGMADIVAAGTLRISPPAFLRQLTTFRTTGPRAAATLARFHGFFLDELRRIYGPARLLG
;
A
#
# COMPACT_ATOMS: atom_id res chain seq x y z
N MET A 1 -33.55 -54.13 -10.11
CA MET A 1 -32.20 -54.72 -9.98
C MET A 1 -31.47 -54.38 -11.28
N GLY A 2 -30.33 -53.71 -11.34
CA GLY A 2 -29.39 -53.29 -10.30
C GLY A 2 -28.89 -51.85 -10.54
N ARG A 3 -28.38 -51.27 -9.46
CA ARG A 3 -27.61 -50.03 -9.43
C ARG A 3 -26.20 -50.33 -9.94
N ASP A 4 -25.71 -49.59 -10.92
CA ASP A 4 -24.27 -49.42 -11.11
C ASP A 4 -23.87 -48.07 -10.53
N GLY A 5 -23.03 -48.15 -9.51
CA GLY A 5 -22.54 -47.02 -8.74
C GLY A 5 -21.53 -46.22 -9.56
N THR A 6 -21.78 -44.93 -9.66
CA THR A 6 -20.74 -43.94 -9.95
C THR A 6 -19.77 -43.95 -8.78
N ALA A 7 -18.63 -44.60 -8.94
CA ALA A 7 -17.49 -44.44 -8.06
C ALA A 7 -17.08 -42.96 -8.09
N THR A 8 -17.36 -42.24 -7.01
CA THR A 8 -16.73 -40.96 -6.72
C THR A 8 -15.25 -41.22 -6.52
N GLU A 9 -14.42 -40.79 -7.49
CA GLU A 9 -12.98 -40.68 -7.30
C GLU A 9 -12.71 -39.74 -6.12
N HIS A 10 -12.48 -40.32 -4.94
CA HIS A 10 -11.79 -39.65 -3.85
C HIS A 10 -10.36 -39.39 -4.33
N THR A 11 -10.12 -38.22 -4.91
CA THR A 11 -8.75 -37.71 -5.05
C THR A 11 -8.22 -37.53 -3.63
N ALA A 12 -7.21 -38.32 -3.26
CA ALA A 12 -6.58 -38.22 -1.96
C ALA A 12 -6.03 -36.80 -1.79
N THR A 13 -6.46 -36.10 -0.73
CA THR A 13 -5.97 -34.74 -0.45
C THR A 13 -4.47 -34.80 -0.16
N GLU A 14 -3.71 -33.99 -0.88
CA GLU A 14 -2.25 -33.92 -0.74
C GLU A 14 -1.83 -33.56 0.70
N HIS A 15 -0.76 -34.20 1.20
CA HIS A 15 -0.20 -33.98 2.54
C HIS A 15 1.32 -33.77 2.47
N VAL A 16 1.85 -32.84 3.28
CA VAL A 16 3.27 -32.46 3.33
C VAL A 16 3.73 -32.16 4.75
N ASP A 17 5.02 -32.29 5.05
CA ASP A 17 5.56 -31.99 6.39
C ASP A 17 5.45 -30.50 6.72
N VAL A 18 5.82 -29.63 5.76
CA VAL A 18 5.82 -28.17 5.95
C VAL A 18 5.29 -27.47 4.70
N LEU A 19 4.27 -26.64 4.89
CA LEU A 19 3.85 -25.67 3.88
C LEU A 19 4.39 -24.28 4.25
N VAL A 20 5.11 -23.65 3.32
CA VAL A 20 5.56 -22.26 3.41
C VAL A 20 4.73 -21.39 2.48
N VAL A 21 4.05 -20.38 3.01
CA VAL A 21 3.20 -19.46 2.25
C VAL A 21 3.96 -18.17 1.99
N GLY A 22 4.34 -17.93 0.73
CA GLY A 22 5.14 -16.79 0.30
C GLY A 22 6.63 -17.11 0.23
N SER A 23 7.30 -16.55 -0.77
CA SER A 23 8.71 -16.86 -1.10
C SER A 23 9.68 -15.70 -0.85
N GLY A 24 9.30 -14.73 -0.01
CA GLY A 24 10.16 -13.62 0.42
C GLY A 24 11.27 -14.03 1.39
N PHE A 25 11.91 -13.06 2.06
CA PHE A 25 13.05 -13.32 2.97
C PHE A 25 12.76 -14.41 4.00
N GLY A 26 11.65 -14.28 4.72
CA GLY A 26 11.24 -15.29 5.70
C GLY A 26 11.00 -16.67 5.13
N GLY A 27 10.23 -16.74 4.05
CA GLY A 27 9.79 -18.00 3.46
C GLY A 27 10.92 -18.75 2.77
N SER A 28 11.81 -18.03 2.09
CA SER A 28 12.98 -18.63 1.42
C SER A 28 14.00 -19.20 2.42
N VAL A 29 14.29 -18.48 3.51
CA VAL A 29 15.12 -18.98 4.62
C VAL A 29 14.50 -20.22 5.23
N ALA A 30 13.21 -20.17 5.55
CA ALA A 30 12.51 -21.32 6.11
C ALA A 30 12.51 -22.52 5.16
N ALA A 31 12.28 -22.29 3.86
CA ALA A 31 12.28 -23.35 2.87
C ALA A 31 13.64 -24.05 2.76
N GLU A 32 14.74 -23.28 2.69
CA GLU A 32 16.09 -23.84 2.62
C GLU A 32 16.43 -24.61 3.89
N ARG A 33 16.29 -24.00 5.07
CA ARG A 33 16.70 -24.59 6.35
C ARG A 33 15.95 -25.89 6.65
N LEU A 34 14.65 -25.90 6.38
CA LEU A 34 13.81 -27.07 6.65
C LEU A 34 14.02 -28.18 5.61
N ALA A 35 14.18 -27.84 4.32
CA ALA A 35 14.52 -28.83 3.28
C ALA A 35 15.92 -29.42 3.49
N GLN A 36 16.90 -28.60 3.88
CA GLN A 36 18.25 -29.05 4.24
C GLN A 36 18.22 -30.06 5.40
N ALA A 37 17.26 -29.91 6.33
CA ALA A 37 17.02 -30.84 7.42
C ALA A 37 16.18 -32.07 7.03
N GLY A 38 15.95 -32.29 5.72
CA GLY A 38 15.27 -33.45 5.16
C GLY A 38 13.75 -33.47 5.35
N LEU A 39 13.11 -32.31 5.58
CA LEU A 39 11.65 -32.21 5.63
C LEU A 39 11.08 -32.06 4.21
N GLY A 40 9.91 -32.65 3.97
CA GLY A 40 9.11 -32.41 2.77
C GLY A 40 8.51 -31.01 2.79
N VAL A 41 9.16 -30.07 2.11
CA VAL A 41 8.76 -28.65 2.07
C VAL A 41 8.07 -28.32 0.74
N VAL A 42 6.88 -27.74 0.82
CA VAL A 42 6.24 -27.04 -0.30
C VAL A 42 6.23 -25.54 -0.05
N VAL A 43 6.65 -24.76 -1.04
CA VAL A 43 6.54 -23.29 -1.04
C VAL A 43 5.43 -22.88 -2.01
N MET A 44 4.42 -22.16 -1.53
CA MET A 44 3.38 -21.57 -2.38
C MET A 44 3.62 -20.08 -2.58
N GLU A 45 3.87 -19.68 -3.81
CA GLU A 45 4.02 -18.29 -4.23
C GLU A 45 2.86 -17.90 -5.14
N ARG A 46 2.18 -16.79 -4.83
CA ARG A 46 1.05 -16.30 -5.65
C ARG A 46 1.52 -15.76 -7.00
N GLY A 47 2.70 -15.16 -7.06
CA GLY A 47 3.31 -14.62 -8.26
C GLY A 47 4.01 -15.69 -9.11
N ARG A 48 4.65 -15.22 -10.18
CA ARG A 48 5.44 -16.04 -11.11
C ARG A 48 6.94 -15.95 -10.83
N ASP A 49 7.72 -16.76 -11.50
CA ASP A 49 9.18 -16.65 -11.55
C ASP A 49 9.62 -15.53 -12.52
N TYR A 50 10.78 -14.92 -12.22
CA TYR A 50 11.34 -13.81 -12.97
C TYR A 50 12.81 -14.06 -13.34
N PRO A 51 13.10 -14.92 -14.34
CA PRO A 51 14.46 -15.14 -14.79
C PRO A 51 15.10 -13.85 -15.37
N PRO A 52 16.44 -13.77 -15.43
CA PRO A 52 17.13 -12.67 -16.10
C PRO A 52 16.58 -12.42 -17.51
N GLY A 53 16.27 -11.17 -17.84
CA GLY A 53 15.66 -10.76 -19.11
C GLY A 53 14.13 -10.64 -19.06
N SER A 54 13.46 -11.19 -18.04
CA SER A 54 11.99 -11.15 -17.91
C SER A 54 11.44 -9.86 -17.29
N PHE A 55 12.29 -9.03 -16.67
CA PHE A 55 11.85 -7.79 -16.04
C PHE A 55 11.55 -6.71 -17.08
N ALA A 56 10.43 -6.01 -16.90
CA ALA A 56 9.91 -5.03 -17.83
C ALA A 56 10.90 -3.88 -18.09
N ARG A 57 11.11 -3.53 -19.37
CA ARG A 57 11.93 -2.39 -19.82
C ARG A 57 11.24 -1.48 -20.83
N THR A 58 10.12 -1.91 -21.40
CA THR A 58 9.30 -1.07 -22.29
C THR A 58 8.00 -0.64 -21.60
N PRO A 59 7.36 0.47 -22.02
CA PRO A 59 6.05 0.86 -21.49
C PRO A 59 4.98 -0.23 -21.60
N ALA A 60 4.98 -0.99 -22.70
CA ALA A 60 4.05 -2.09 -22.91
C ALA A 60 4.28 -3.25 -21.93
N GLN A 61 5.53 -3.53 -21.57
CA GLN A 61 5.86 -4.51 -20.53
C GLN A 61 5.51 -3.97 -19.13
N ALA A 62 5.77 -2.68 -18.88
CA ALA A 62 5.47 -2.04 -17.60
C ALA A 62 3.97 -2.03 -17.28
N ALA A 63 3.11 -1.86 -18.30
CA ALA A 63 1.65 -1.94 -18.14
C ALA A 63 1.18 -3.31 -17.61
N ARG A 64 1.92 -4.38 -17.88
CA ARG A 64 1.63 -5.75 -17.40
C ARG A 64 2.43 -6.13 -16.15
N ALA A 65 3.27 -5.22 -15.65
CA ALA A 65 4.13 -5.48 -14.52
C ALA A 65 3.42 -5.33 -13.17
N PHE A 66 2.16 -4.90 -13.15
CA PHE A 66 1.37 -4.72 -11.92
C PHE A 66 0.52 -5.94 -11.59
N TRP A 67 0.45 -6.26 -10.31
CA TRP A 67 -0.45 -7.25 -9.73
C TRP A 67 -1.83 -6.61 -9.55
N ALA A 68 -2.77 -6.98 -10.41
CA ALA A 68 -4.17 -6.55 -10.39
C ALA A 68 -5.08 -7.74 -10.79
N PRO A 69 -5.30 -8.72 -9.88
CA PRO A 69 -6.09 -9.92 -10.15
C PRO A 69 -7.52 -9.64 -10.65
N GLU A 70 -8.10 -8.51 -10.27
CA GLU A 70 -9.42 -8.06 -10.68
C GLU A 70 -9.52 -7.73 -12.18
N THR A 71 -8.39 -7.40 -12.83
CA THR A 71 -8.29 -7.20 -14.28
C THR A 71 -7.59 -8.35 -15.00
N GLY A 72 -7.24 -9.43 -14.29
CA GLY A 72 -6.49 -10.57 -14.84
C GLY A 72 -4.99 -10.31 -15.01
N SER A 73 -4.45 -9.23 -14.43
CA SER A 73 -3.02 -8.93 -14.46
C SER A 73 -2.31 -9.51 -13.24
N TYR A 74 -1.27 -10.32 -13.46
CA TYR A 74 -0.52 -11.01 -12.40
C TYR A 74 0.96 -10.63 -12.43
N GLY A 75 1.24 -9.34 -12.51
CA GLY A 75 2.59 -8.78 -12.58
C GLY A 75 3.33 -8.76 -11.24
N LEU A 76 4.56 -8.25 -11.27
CA LEU A 76 5.50 -8.25 -10.14
C LEU A 76 5.11 -7.25 -9.05
N PHE A 77 4.72 -6.03 -9.42
CA PHE A 77 4.50 -4.93 -8.49
C PHE A 77 3.09 -4.96 -7.94
N ASP A 78 2.95 -5.14 -6.62
CA ASP A 78 1.67 -5.07 -5.92
C ASP A 78 1.60 -3.76 -5.13
N VAL A 79 0.66 -2.90 -5.51
CA VAL A 79 0.52 -1.55 -4.95
C VAL A 79 -0.70 -1.50 -4.05
N TRP A 80 -0.45 -1.30 -2.76
CA TRP A 80 -1.48 -1.15 -1.75
C TRP A 80 -1.74 0.34 -1.52
N SER A 81 -2.97 0.79 -1.75
CA SER A 81 -3.37 2.17 -1.46
C SER A 81 -4.35 2.22 -0.30
N PHE A 82 -3.92 2.82 0.80
CA PHE A 82 -4.73 3.05 1.99
C PHE A 82 -5.14 4.52 2.09
N ARG A 83 -5.95 4.85 3.10
CA ARG A 83 -6.48 6.22 3.27
C ARG A 83 -5.40 7.29 3.33
N HIS A 84 -4.28 7.01 4.00
CA HIS A 84 -3.26 8.00 4.34
C HIS A 84 -1.86 7.69 3.79
N PHE A 85 -1.67 6.54 3.16
CA PHE A 85 -0.37 6.12 2.65
C PHE A 85 -0.53 5.09 1.55
N ASP A 86 0.53 4.90 0.80
CA ASP A 86 0.66 3.88 -0.23
C ASP A 86 1.81 2.94 0.13
N SER A 87 1.78 1.70 -0.33
CA SER A 87 2.89 0.77 -0.18
C SER A 87 3.10 -0.05 -1.44
N VAL A 88 4.36 -0.34 -1.74
CA VAL A 88 4.75 -1.16 -2.90
C VAL A 88 5.47 -2.40 -2.40
N VAL A 89 4.91 -3.56 -2.73
CA VAL A 89 5.48 -4.88 -2.45
C VAL A 89 5.56 -5.70 -3.74
N ALA A 90 6.12 -6.91 -3.68
CA ALA A 90 6.27 -7.78 -4.85
C ALA A 90 5.46 -9.07 -4.75
N SER A 91 4.99 -9.53 -5.90
CA SER A 91 4.34 -10.82 -6.14
C SER A 91 5.16 -11.61 -7.15
N GLY A 92 6.04 -12.49 -6.68
CA GLY A 92 6.92 -13.28 -7.53
C GLY A 92 7.82 -14.20 -6.72
N LEU A 93 8.37 -15.24 -7.36
CA LEU A 93 9.25 -16.22 -6.72
C LEU A 93 10.55 -15.52 -6.26
N GLY A 94 10.67 -15.27 -4.95
CA GLY A 94 11.71 -14.44 -4.34
C GLY A 94 11.17 -13.15 -3.67
N GLY A 95 9.89 -12.85 -3.82
CA GLY A 95 9.19 -11.73 -3.17
C GLY A 95 9.89 -10.38 -3.31
N GLY A 96 9.95 -9.61 -2.22
CA GLY A 96 10.53 -8.27 -2.20
C GLY A 96 12.00 -8.19 -2.65
N SER A 97 12.77 -9.29 -2.59
CA SER A 97 14.16 -9.29 -3.06
C SER A 97 14.28 -9.01 -4.56
N LEU A 98 13.23 -9.28 -5.33
CA LEU A 98 13.19 -8.97 -6.76
C LEU A 98 13.22 -7.45 -7.03
N ILE A 99 12.65 -6.63 -6.14
CA ILE A 99 12.48 -5.18 -6.33
C ILE A 99 13.10 -4.29 -5.25
N TYR A 100 13.75 -4.85 -4.23
CA TYR A 100 14.47 -4.04 -3.23
C TYR A 100 15.80 -3.47 -3.77
N ALA A 101 16.36 -2.53 -3.00
CA ALA A 101 17.61 -1.84 -3.32
C ALA A 101 18.88 -2.54 -2.77
N ASN A 102 18.76 -3.75 -2.23
CA ASN A 102 19.86 -4.64 -1.79
C ASN A 102 20.59 -4.28 -0.48
N VAL A 103 20.17 -3.27 0.27
CA VAL A 103 20.85 -2.91 1.52
C VAL A 103 20.53 -3.91 2.63
N LEU A 104 21.58 -4.46 3.27
CA LEU A 104 21.49 -5.41 4.38
C LEU A 104 22.13 -4.85 5.65
N LEU A 105 21.45 -3.90 6.30
CA LEU A 105 21.90 -3.33 7.56
C LEU A 105 21.34 -4.11 8.75
N ARG A 106 22.20 -4.39 9.73
CA ARG A 106 21.78 -4.96 11.01
C ARG A 106 21.03 -3.89 11.82
N LYS A 107 20.02 -4.29 12.57
CA LYS A 107 19.30 -3.39 13.49
C LYS A 107 20.23 -2.97 14.63
N ASP A 108 20.29 -1.68 14.94
CA ASP A 108 21.10 -1.16 16.05
C ASP A 108 20.67 -1.82 17.37
N GLU A 109 21.65 -2.15 18.22
CA GLU A 109 21.42 -2.81 19.50
C GLU A 109 20.52 -1.99 20.42
N HIS A 110 20.69 -0.68 20.43
CA HIS A 110 19.88 0.22 21.26
C HIS A 110 18.44 0.38 20.76
N TRP A 111 18.11 -0.15 19.58
CA TRP A 111 16.78 -0.07 18.99
C TRP A 111 15.91 -1.30 19.26
N PHE A 112 16.44 -2.31 19.95
CA PHE A 112 15.65 -3.42 20.54
C PHE A 112 15.06 -2.97 21.88
N VAL A 113 14.06 -2.09 21.81
CA VAL A 113 13.52 -1.43 23.01
C VAL A 113 12.72 -2.42 23.86
N GLU A 114 12.97 -2.46 25.17
CA GLU A 114 12.21 -3.32 26.10
C GLU A 114 10.92 -2.67 26.59
N ARG A 115 10.92 -1.33 26.78
CA ARG A 115 9.75 -0.53 27.20
C ARG A 115 9.80 0.89 26.63
N GLN A 116 9.05 1.15 25.56
CA GLN A 116 8.73 2.53 25.14
C GLN A 116 7.26 2.84 25.40
N GLN A 117 6.93 3.90 26.13
CA GLN A 117 5.54 4.32 26.33
C GLN A 117 5.05 5.10 25.09
N LEU A 118 4.16 4.51 24.28
CA LEU A 118 3.54 5.19 23.13
C LEU A 118 2.49 6.22 23.61
N PRO A 119 2.24 7.31 22.86
CA PRO A 119 1.12 8.22 23.14
C PRO A 119 -0.20 7.42 23.15
N GLY A 120 -0.88 7.34 24.31
CA GLY A 120 -2.06 6.48 24.49
C GLY A 120 -1.85 5.23 25.35
N GLY A 121 -0.63 4.96 25.85
CA GLY A 121 -0.39 4.06 26.98
C GLY A 121 -0.09 2.58 26.68
N GLY A 122 0.81 2.26 25.74
CA GLY A 122 1.26 0.87 25.50
C GLY A 122 2.58 0.77 24.72
N TYR A 123 3.23 -0.41 24.70
CA TYR A 123 4.69 -0.57 24.50
C TYR A 123 5.19 -1.03 23.11
N GLU A 124 6.37 -0.53 22.70
CA GLU A 124 7.30 -1.20 21.78
C GLU A 124 8.26 -2.06 22.63
N SER A 125 8.01 -3.37 22.70
CA SER A 125 8.88 -4.33 23.39
C SER A 125 9.31 -5.39 22.38
N TRP A 126 10.59 -5.41 22.07
CA TRP A 126 11.19 -6.50 21.28
C TRP A 126 11.51 -7.64 22.25
N PRO A 127 10.89 -8.84 22.12
CA PRO A 127 11.21 -9.98 22.98
C PRO A 127 12.49 -10.70 22.53
N VAL A 128 13.33 -10.01 21.77
CA VAL A 128 14.57 -10.50 21.14
C VAL A 128 15.57 -9.34 21.21
N THR A 129 16.83 -9.65 21.48
CA THR A 129 17.92 -8.68 21.55
C THR A 129 18.81 -8.74 20.31
N ARG A 130 19.78 -7.81 20.21
CA ARG A 130 20.80 -7.89 19.17
C ARG A 130 21.66 -9.15 19.29
N ALA A 131 22.06 -9.50 20.51
CA ALA A 131 22.87 -10.69 20.78
C ALA A 131 22.17 -11.98 20.34
N ASP A 132 20.84 -12.06 20.51
CA ASP A 132 20.05 -13.20 20.03
C ASP A 132 20.05 -13.33 18.50
N LEU A 133 20.24 -12.23 17.76
CA LEU A 133 20.18 -12.21 16.29
C LEU A 133 21.54 -12.21 15.61
N ASP A 134 22.64 -11.83 16.26
CA ASP A 134 23.96 -11.75 15.61
C ASP A 134 24.41 -13.06 14.93
N PRO A 135 24.27 -14.26 15.55
CA PRO A 135 24.61 -15.51 14.86
C PRO A 135 23.77 -15.77 13.60
N HIS A 136 22.52 -15.29 13.60
CA HIS A 136 21.59 -15.44 12.49
C HIS A 136 21.81 -14.37 11.41
N TYR A 137 22.23 -13.16 11.81
CA TYR A 137 22.73 -12.16 10.88
C TYR A 137 23.95 -12.69 10.14
N ASP A 138 24.93 -13.26 10.86
CA ASP A 138 26.12 -13.87 10.26
C ASP A 138 25.73 -15.00 9.29
N ALA A 139 24.73 -15.82 9.64
CA ALA A 139 24.25 -16.88 8.77
C ALA A 139 23.63 -16.36 7.47
N VAL A 140 22.79 -15.33 7.55
CA VAL A 140 22.14 -14.73 6.38
C VAL A 140 23.16 -13.99 5.51
N GLU A 141 24.10 -13.28 6.11
CA GLU A 141 25.13 -12.56 5.37
C GLU A 141 26.06 -13.51 4.60
N ARG A 142 26.35 -14.71 5.13
CA ARG A 142 27.10 -15.73 4.37
C ARG A 142 26.38 -16.18 3.10
N VAL A 143 25.05 -16.27 3.12
CA VAL A 143 24.25 -16.70 1.97
C VAL A 143 24.03 -15.56 0.98
N LEU A 144 23.68 -14.37 1.46
CA LEU A 144 23.39 -13.20 0.62
C LEU A 144 24.65 -12.47 0.16
N ASN A 145 25.79 -12.76 0.79
CA ASN A 145 27.13 -12.23 0.50
C ASN A 145 27.11 -10.70 0.26
N PRO A 146 26.67 -9.89 1.24
CA PRO A 146 26.58 -8.47 1.02
C PRO A 146 27.96 -7.83 1.06
N THR A 147 28.23 -6.94 0.10
CA THR A 147 29.50 -6.22 -0.01
C THR A 147 29.23 -4.72 -0.17
N PRO A 148 30.02 -3.85 0.47
CA PRO A 148 29.95 -2.42 0.19
C PRO A 148 30.23 -2.12 -1.28
N TYR A 149 29.69 -1.01 -1.78
CA TYR A 149 30.01 -0.54 -3.12
C TYR A 149 31.53 -0.30 -3.24
N PRO A 150 32.25 -0.89 -4.22
CA PRO A 150 33.70 -0.81 -4.30
C PRO A 150 34.18 0.52 -4.91
N LEU A 151 33.86 1.65 -4.26
CA LEU A 151 34.07 3.01 -4.76
C LEU A 151 35.54 3.33 -5.11
N GLU A 152 36.49 2.61 -4.54
CA GLU A 152 37.93 2.81 -4.77
C GLU A 152 38.48 1.95 -5.92
N HIS A 153 37.69 1.02 -6.46
CA HIS A 153 38.14 0.12 -7.51
C HIS A 153 37.97 0.75 -8.90
N PRO A 154 38.98 0.66 -9.80
CA PRO A 154 38.84 1.14 -11.16
C PRO A 154 37.58 0.61 -11.86
N GLY A 155 36.80 1.51 -12.46
CA GLY A 155 35.53 1.22 -13.13
C GLY A 155 34.30 1.40 -12.24
N TYR A 156 34.44 1.27 -10.92
CA TYR A 156 33.43 1.59 -9.91
C TYR A 156 33.69 2.95 -9.24
N ASP A 157 34.86 3.50 -9.47
CA ASP A 157 35.29 4.80 -9.01
C ASP A 157 34.65 5.96 -9.77
N ASP A 158 33.66 5.76 -10.63
CA ASP A 158 32.96 6.82 -11.40
C ASP A 158 31.43 6.76 -11.23
N VAL A 159 30.98 6.85 -9.96
CA VAL A 159 29.57 7.01 -9.60
C VAL A 159 29.36 8.32 -8.82
N PRO A 160 28.93 9.41 -9.51
CA PRO A 160 28.85 10.75 -8.94
C PRO A 160 27.99 10.87 -7.67
N LYS A 161 26.82 10.22 -7.60
CA LYS A 161 25.95 10.27 -6.41
C LYS A 161 26.61 9.79 -5.12
N ALA A 162 27.47 8.78 -5.18
CA ALA A 162 28.16 8.24 -4.01
C ALA A 162 29.12 9.29 -3.42
N ARG A 163 29.87 9.98 -4.31
CA ARG A 163 30.75 11.08 -3.92
C ARG A 163 29.99 12.29 -3.42
N ALA A 164 28.88 12.63 -4.08
CA ALA A 164 27.99 13.71 -3.66
C ALA A 164 27.49 13.49 -2.22
N MET A 165 26.98 12.30 -1.90
CA MET A 165 26.52 11.98 -0.54
C MET A 165 27.63 12.08 0.50
N ARG A 166 28.83 11.58 0.21
CA ARG A 166 29.99 11.73 1.10
C ARG A 166 30.31 13.20 1.36
N THR A 167 30.42 14.00 0.30
CA THR A 167 30.68 15.45 0.41
C THR A 167 29.60 16.18 1.22
N ALA A 168 28.32 15.81 1.04
CA ALA A 168 27.23 16.40 1.81
C ALA A 168 27.33 16.04 3.29
N ALA A 169 27.63 14.78 3.61
CA ALA A 169 27.83 14.34 4.98
C ALA A 169 29.01 15.04 5.67
N ASP A 170 30.15 15.14 4.98
CA ASP A 170 31.35 15.82 5.47
C ASP A 170 31.06 17.29 5.81
N ARG A 171 30.31 18.00 4.96
CA ARG A 171 29.90 19.40 5.20
C ARG A 171 28.97 19.58 6.37
N LEU A 172 28.13 18.59 6.63
CA LEU A 172 27.12 18.61 7.69
C LEU A 172 27.67 18.01 9.00
N GLY A 173 28.88 17.45 8.99
CA GLY A 173 29.45 16.72 10.12
C GLY A 173 28.63 15.49 10.49
N LEU A 174 28.04 14.81 9.49
CA LEU A 174 27.23 13.60 9.69
C LEU A 174 28.03 12.36 9.32
N GLU A 175 27.78 11.25 10.04
CA GLU A 175 28.41 9.97 9.76
C GLU A 175 27.93 9.40 8.42
N HIS A 176 28.88 9.15 7.51
CA HIS A 176 28.64 8.52 6.20
C HIS A 176 29.38 7.21 6.08
N PHE A 177 28.75 6.24 5.43
CA PHE A 177 29.39 4.98 5.06
C PHE A 177 28.72 4.36 3.82
N LEU A 178 29.44 3.44 3.16
CA LEU A 178 28.92 2.64 2.06
C LEU A 178 28.25 1.39 2.66
N PRO A 179 26.91 1.24 2.56
CA PRO A 179 26.22 0.13 3.21
C PRO A 179 26.57 -1.20 2.53
N PRO A 180 26.51 -2.32 3.27
CA PRO A 180 26.61 -3.66 2.70
C PRO A 180 25.44 -3.94 1.75
N LEU A 181 25.74 -4.27 0.49
CA LEU A 181 24.77 -4.53 -0.57
C LEU A 181 24.80 -6.00 -0.99
N ALA A 182 23.64 -6.66 -1.04
CA ALA A 182 23.45 -7.99 -1.64
C ALA A 182 23.53 -7.93 -3.18
N VAL A 183 24.66 -7.45 -3.69
CA VAL A 183 24.98 -7.26 -5.10
C VAL A 183 26.36 -7.84 -5.34
N SER A 184 26.49 -8.66 -6.37
CA SER A 184 27.77 -9.23 -6.77
C SER A 184 28.55 -8.24 -7.64
N PHE A 185 29.64 -7.70 -7.09
CA PHE A 185 30.60 -6.86 -7.82
C PHE A 185 31.82 -7.64 -8.33
N ALA A 186 32.04 -8.85 -7.82
CA ALA A 186 33.10 -9.78 -8.24
C ALA A 186 32.50 -11.15 -8.62
N PRO A 187 33.18 -11.96 -9.44
CA PRO A 187 32.71 -13.29 -9.87
C PRO A 187 32.46 -14.27 -8.72
N GLU A 188 33.24 -14.15 -7.65
CA GLU A 188 33.20 -14.98 -6.45
C GLU A 188 33.71 -14.18 -5.24
N PRO A 189 33.38 -14.58 -3.98
CA PRO A 189 33.87 -13.91 -2.79
C PRO A 189 35.41 -13.83 -2.75
N GLY A 190 35.95 -12.64 -2.50
CA GLY A 190 37.40 -12.39 -2.42
C GLY A 190 38.09 -12.15 -3.78
N ALA A 191 37.44 -12.40 -4.91
CA ALA A 191 37.96 -12.05 -6.22
C ALA A 191 37.94 -10.52 -6.47
N ARG A 192 38.72 -10.07 -7.46
CA ARG A 192 38.74 -8.65 -7.85
C ARG A 192 37.39 -8.23 -8.44
N PRO A 193 36.81 -7.10 -8.00
CA PRO A 193 35.64 -6.52 -8.64
C PRO A 193 35.83 -6.29 -10.14
N GLY A 194 34.77 -6.48 -10.90
CA GLY A 194 34.79 -6.21 -12.34
C GLY A 194 33.39 -6.15 -12.91
N ILE A 195 33.19 -5.29 -13.91
CA ILE A 195 31.88 -4.97 -14.47
C ILE A 195 31.43 -6.07 -15.45
N GLY A 196 30.26 -6.65 -15.19
CA GLY A 196 29.62 -7.61 -16.10
C GLY A 196 30.42 -8.90 -16.32
N LEU A 197 31.25 -9.32 -15.35
CA LEU A 197 31.94 -10.60 -15.36
C LEU A 197 30.95 -11.74 -15.05
N PRO A 198 31.12 -12.95 -15.61
CA PRO A 198 30.29 -14.10 -15.22
C PRO A 198 30.47 -14.41 -13.74
N ILE A 199 29.37 -14.68 -13.04
CA ILE A 199 29.36 -15.11 -11.64
C ILE A 199 29.53 -16.62 -11.59
N VAL A 200 30.32 -17.11 -10.63
CA VAL A 200 30.47 -18.54 -10.35
C VAL A 200 29.27 -18.99 -9.51
N GLU A 201 28.46 -19.89 -10.07
CA GLU A 201 27.30 -20.45 -9.38
C GLU A 201 27.71 -21.62 -8.47
N PRO A 202 26.95 -21.90 -7.39
CA PRO A 202 27.11 -23.12 -6.61
C PRO A 202 26.87 -24.39 -7.46
N ASP A 203 27.32 -25.55 -6.97
CA ASP A 203 27.18 -26.84 -7.67
C ASP A 203 25.72 -27.22 -8.00
N HIS A 204 24.77 -26.79 -7.16
CA HIS A 204 23.33 -27.00 -7.39
C HIS A 204 22.73 -26.06 -8.46
N GLY A 205 23.54 -25.14 -9.01
CA GLY A 205 23.12 -24.15 -9.99
C GLY A 205 22.15 -23.11 -9.42
N ASN A 206 21.36 -22.49 -10.31
CA ASN A 206 20.27 -21.61 -9.91
C ASN A 206 18.93 -22.04 -10.53
N LEU A 207 17.83 -21.61 -9.91
CA LEU A 207 16.45 -21.93 -10.31
C LEU A 207 16.17 -21.74 -11.80
N HIS A 208 16.80 -20.73 -12.40
CA HIS A 208 16.52 -20.30 -13.76
C HIS A 208 17.43 -20.97 -14.80
N GLY A 209 18.47 -21.69 -14.36
CA GLY A 209 19.52 -22.20 -15.25
C GLY A 209 20.24 -21.10 -16.04
N ALA A 210 20.15 -19.85 -15.59
CA ALA A 210 20.61 -18.69 -16.33
C ALA A 210 22.03 -18.29 -15.89
N THR A 211 22.86 -17.85 -16.83
CA THR A 211 24.17 -17.28 -16.51
C THR A 211 24.00 -15.90 -15.87
N ARG A 212 24.52 -15.74 -14.66
CA ARG A 212 24.52 -14.46 -13.94
C ARG A 212 25.80 -13.68 -14.20
N ARG A 213 25.72 -12.36 -14.12
CA ARG A 213 26.84 -11.45 -14.30
C ARG A 213 26.93 -10.45 -13.16
N THR A 214 28.15 -10.01 -12.84
CA THR A 214 28.37 -8.96 -11.86
C THR A 214 27.74 -7.63 -12.30
N CYS A 215 27.53 -6.73 -11.33
CA CYS A 215 26.80 -5.48 -11.53
C CYS A 215 27.38 -4.64 -12.66
N ARG A 216 26.49 -4.19 -13.57
CA ARG A 216 26.81 -3.31 -14.71
C ARG A 216 26.48 -1.83 -14.48
N LEU A 217 26.21 -1.46 -13.23
CA LEU A 217 25.94 -0.07 -12.83
C LEU A 217 24.70 0.55 -13.52
N CYS A 218 23.68 -0.24 -13.83
CA CYS A 218 22.52 0.20 -14.61
C CYS A 218 21.42 0.94 -13.83
N GLY A 219 21.50 1.02 -12.49
CA GLY A 219 20.48 1.72 -11.69
C GLY A 219 19.11 1.04 -11.61
N GLU A 220 18.99 -0.22 -12.03
CA GLU A 220 17.68 -0.89 -12.22
C GLU A 220 17.23 -1.76 -11.05
N CYS A 221 17.90 -1.70 -9.89
CA CYS A 221 17.66 -2.64 -8.78
C CYS A 221 16.19 -2.71 -8.35
N ASN A 222 15.49 -1.56 -8.36
CA ASN A 222 14.10 -1.43 -7.91
C ASN A 222 13.06 -1.90 -8.94
N ILE A 223 13.49 -2.22 -10.16
CA ILE A 223 12.63 -2.75 -11.23
C ILE A 223 13.04 -4.15 -11.70
N GLY A 224 13.80 -4.85 -10.85
CA GLY A 224 14.38 -6.16 -11.15
C GLY A 224 15.66 -6.09 -11.97
N CYS A 225 16.60 -6.99 -11.70
CA CYS A 225 17.91 -7.00 -12.35
C CYS A 225 17.95 -8.05 -13.47
N ASN A 226 18.00 -7.59 -14.72
CA ASN A 226 18.10 -8.47 -15.89
C ASN A 226 19.51 -9.09 -16.09
N GLU A 227 20.50 -8.71 -15.29
CA GLU A 227 21.86 -9.28 -15.34
C GLU A 227 22.06 -10.41 -14.31
N GLY A 228 21.14 -10.58 -13.36
CA GLY A 228 21.31 -11.53 -12.25
C GLY A 228 22.35 -11.10 -11.21
N ALA A 229 22.81 -9.84 -11.24
CA ALA A 229 23.83 -9.32 -10.33
C ALA A 229 23.35 -9.16 -8.88
N LYS A 230 22.04 -9.04 -8.66
CA LYS A 230 21.43 -9.03 -7.32
C LYS A 230 21.51 -10.45 -6.75
N ASN A 231 21.92 -10.58 -5.50
CA ASN A 231 21.80 -11.83 -4.76
C ASN A 231 20.37 -11.96 -4.21
N SER A 232 19.39 -11.94 -5.13
CA SER A 232 17.99 -12.14 -4.80
C SER A 232 17.71 -13.59 -4.39
N LEU A 233 16.57 -13.80 -3.75
CA LEU A 233 16.27 -15.06 -3.05
C LEU A 233 16.04 -16.23 -4.01
N ASP A 234 15.66 -15.94 -5.25
CA ASP A 234 15.58 -16.91 -6.33
C ASP A 234 16.95 -17.50 -6.70
N PHE A 235 18.04 -16.72 -6.61
CA PHE A 235 19.40 -17.19 -6.87
C PHE A 235 20.15 -17.72 -5.65
N THR A 236 19.61 -17.50 -4.44
CA THR A 236 20.25 -17.86 -3.18
C THR A 236 19.41 -18.94 -2.48
N TYR A 237 18.65 -18.55 -1.46
CA TYR A 237 17.89 -19.46 -0.60
C TYR A 237 16.96 -20.40 -1.36
N LEU A 238 16.20 -19.93 -2.36
CA LEU A 238 15.24 -20.78 -3.08
C LEU A 238 15.93 -21.74 -4.05
N SER A 239 17.07 -21.33 -4.65
CA SER A 239 17.91 -22.23 -5.45
C SER A 239 18.45 -23.36 -4.57
N ALA A 240 18.99 -23.03 -3.40
CA ALA A 240 19.47 -24.01 -2.43
C ALA A 240 18.35 -24.91 -1.89
N ALA A 241 17.17 -24.35 -1.58
CA ALA A 241 16.00 -25.10 -1.14
C ALA A 241 15.58 -26.13 -2.19
N ARG A 242 15.52 -25.75 -3.47
CA ARG A 242 15.24 -26.69 -4.58
C ARG A 242 16.34 -27.74 -4.71
N GLY A 243 17.60 -27.37 -4.54
CA GLY A 243 18.73 -28.30 -4.49
C GLY A 243 18.60 -29.35 -3.39
N HIS A 244 17.98 -29.00 -2.26
CA HIS A 244 17.65 -29.90 -1.16
C HIS A 244 16.30 -30.62 -1.32
N GLY A 245 15.60 -30.45 -2.45
CA GLY A 245 14.35 -31.16 -2.76
C GLY A 245 13.05 -30.44 -2.40
N ALA A 246 13.09 -29.15 -2.02
CA ALA A 246 11.87 -28.37 -1.81
C ALA A 246 11.06 -28.21 -3.11
N ASP A 247 9.75 -28.33 -3.02
CA ASP A 247 8.82 -28.11 -4.14
C ASP A 247 8.33 -26.65 -4.16
N LEU A 248 8.71 -25.92 -5.20
CA LEU A 248 8.41 -24.49 -5.37
C LEU A 248 7.26 -24.31 -6.36
N ARG A 249 6.11 -23.82 -5.88
CA ARG A 249 4.87 -23.69 -6.65
C ARG A 249 4.47 -22.23 -6.86
N THR A 250 4.68 -21.72 -8.06
CA THR A 250 4.25 -20.38 -8.50
C THR A 250 2.77 -20.36 -8.91
N GLY A 251 2.13 -19.19 -8.92
CA GLY A 251 0.69 -19.06 -9.20
C GLY A 251 -0.23 -19.67 -8.13
N HIS A 252 0.28 -20.03 -6.95
CA HIS A 252 -0.47 -20.64 -5.86
C HIS A 252 -0.78 -19.62 -4.77
N GLU A 253 -2.02 -19.16 -4.72
CA GLU A 253 -2.47 -18.10 -3.81
C GLU A 253 -3.31 -18.69 -2.67
N VAL A 254 -2.74 -18.69 -1.46
CA VAL A 254 -3.43 -19.17 -0.25
C VAL A 254 -4.54 -18.20 0.18
N ARG A 255 -5.69 -18.75 0.55
CA ARG A 255 -6.93 -18.01 0.87
C ARG A 255 -7.38 -18.14 2.31
N THR A 256 -7.37 -19.36 2.83
CA THR A 256 -7.91 -19.69 4.15
C THR A 256 -7.08 -20.79 4.81
N ILE A 257 -6.88 -20.68 6.12
CA ILE A 257 -6.20 -21.68 6.94
C ILE A 257 -7.17 -22.19 7.99
N ARG A 258 -7.13 -23.50 8.28
CA ARG A 258 -7.91 -24.14 9.35
C ARG A 258 -7.06 -25.20 10.04
N PRO A 259 -7.16 -25.37 11.37
CA PRO A 259 -6.65 -26.57 12.01
C PRO A 259 -7.34 -27.82 11.43
N SER A 260 -6.58 -28.88 11.17
CA SER A 260 -7.15 -30.15 10.70
C SER A 260 -7.53 -31.05 11.88
N ALA A 261 -8.64 -31.77 11.75
CA ALA A 261 -9.05 -32.80 12.71
C ALA A 261 -8.02 -33.96 12.82
N ARG A 262 -7.14 -34.11 11.83
CA ARG A 262 -6.08 -35.14 11.80
C ARG A 262 -4.76 -34.66 12.43
N GLY A 263 -4.72 -33.45 12.99
CA GLY A 263 -3.50 -32.75 13.38
C GLY A 263 -2.95 -31.89 12.24
N GLY A 264 -2.18 -30.85 12.58
CA GLY A 264 -1.69 -29.88 11.60
C GLY A 264 -2.78 -28.97 11.04
N TYR A 265 -2.65 -28.60 9.76
CA TYR A 265 -3.47 -27.58 9.11
C TYR A 265 -3.98 -27.99 7.74
N GLU A 266 -5.19 -27.55 7.40
CA GLU A 266 -5.77 -27.58 6.07
C GLU A 266 -5.70 -26.17 5.48
N VAL A 267 -5.17 -26.07 4.26
CA VAL A 267 -4.89 -24.81 3.61
C VAL A 267 -5.58 -24.76 2.27
N ASP A 268 -6.53 -23.84 2.14
CA ASP A 268 -7.23 -23.58 0.88
C ASP A 268 -6.41 -22.60 0.04
N TYR A 269 -6.22 -22.93 -1.23
CA TYR A 269 -5.50 -22.11 -2.18
C TYR A 269 -6.16 -22.11 -3.55
N LEU A 270 -5.86 -21.06 -4.32
CA LEU A 270 -6.18 -20.95 -5.74
C LEU A 270 -4.93 -21.26 -6.55
N ARG A 271 -5.08 -22.04 -7.63
CA ARG A 271 -4.02 -22.21 -8.62
C ARG A 271 -4.34 -21.39 -9.86
N ARG A 272 -3.54 -20.38 -10.12
CA ARG A 272 -3.64 -19.48 -11.27
C ARG A 272 -2.58 -19.85 -12.30
N ASP A 273 -2.88 -19.60 -13.56
CA ASP A 273 -1.86 -19.58 -14.59
C ASP A 273 -1.00 -18.31 -14.40
N PRO A 274 0.32 -18.43 -14.17
CA PRO A 274 1.21 -17.28 -14.01
C PRO A 274 1.45 -16.47 -15.30
N ALA A 275 0.87 -16.86 -16.44
CA ALA A 275 0.91 -16.08 -17.67
C ALA A 275 0.25 -14.69 -17.48
N PRO A 276 0.81 -13.63 -18.11
CA PRO A 276 0.13 -12.33 -18.16
C PRO A 276 -1.15 -12.54 -18.96
N ASP A 277 -2.30 -12.18 -18.38
CA ASP A 277 -3.66 -12.34 -18.94
C ASP A 277 -4.35 -13.67 -18.57
N GLY A 278 -4.25 -14.10 -17.30
CA GLY A 278 -5.01 -15.23 -16.75
C GLY A 278 -6.47 -14.87 -16.41
N PRO A 279 -7.37 -15.88 -16.23
CA PRO A 279 -8.76 -15.62 -15.89
C PRO A 279 -8.90 -14.83 -14.58
N PRO A 280 -9.96 -14.02 -14.41
CA PRO A 280 -10.24 -13.32 -13.15
C PRO A 280 -10.34 -14.27 -11.95
N ALA A 281 -10.04 -13.75 -10.75
CA ALA A 281 -9.99 -14.54 -9.50
C ALA A 281 -11.24 -15.37 -9.18
N ASP A 282 -12.41 -14.88 -9.54
CA ASP A 282 -13.69 -15.48 -9.15
C ASP A 282 -14.04 -16.72 -9.98
N CYS A 283 -13.23 -17.06 -11.00
CA CYS A 283 -13.42 -18.20 -11.88
C CYS A 283 -12.49 -19.39 -11.56
N VAL A 284 -11.64 -19.28 -10.53
CA VAL A 284 -10.62 -20.30 -10.21
C VAL A 284 -11.13 -21.22 -9.10
N PRO A 285 -11.11 -22.56 -9.30
CA PRO A 285 -11.55 -23.50 -8.26
C PRO A 285 -10.59 -23.48 -7.06
N VAL A 286 -11.18 -23.53 -5.86
CA VAL A 286 -10.44 -23.70 -4.61
C VAL A 286 -9.95 -25.14 -4.48
N ARG A 287 -8.70 -25.30 -4.07
CA ARG A 287 -8.09 -26.58 -3.73
C ARG A 287 -7.63 -26.56 -2.28
N THR A 288 -7.48 -27.72 -1.66
CA THR A 288 -7.05 -27.85 -0.27
C THR A 288 -5.84 -28.78 -0.19
N LEU A 289 -4.86 -28.39 0.62
CA LEU A 289 -3.67 -29.18 0.95
C LEU A 289 -3.56 -29.31 2.47
N HIS A 290 -3.12 -30.47 2.96
CA HIS A 290 -2.83 -30.69 4.37
C HIS A 290 -1.34 -30.54 4.66
N CYS A 291 -0.99 -29.99 5.82
CA CYS A 291 0.39 -29.94 6.27
C CYS A 291 0.50 -30.13 7.78
N ASP A 292 1.63 -30.68 8.24
CA ASP A 292 1.88 -30.83 9.69
C ASP A 292 2.25 -29.49 10.32
N ARG A 293 3.04 -28.69 9.60
CA ARG A 293 3.46 -27.34 9.99
C ARG A 293 3.19 -26.34 8.89
N LEU A 294 2.83 -25.13 9.29
CA LEU A 294 2.50 -24.03 8.40
C LEU A 294 3.34 -22.81 8.73
N VAL A 295 4.13 -22.32 7.78
CA VAL A 295 4.93 -21.10 7.89
C VAL A 295 4.29 -20.01 7.04
N LEU A 296 3.87 -18.92 7.69
CA LEU A 296 3.37 -17.73 7.01
C LEU A 296 4.51 -16.74 6.79
N ALA A 297 4.80 -16.51 5.51
CA ALA A 297 5.81 -15.59 5.03
C ALA A 297 5.33 -14.78 3.81
N ALA A 298 4.04 -14.44 3.78
CA ALA A 298 3.38 -13.73 2.69
C ALA A 298 3.58 -12.20 2.73
N GLY A 299 4.49 -11.73 3.58
CA GLY A 299 4.74 -10.32 3.87
C GLY A 299 3.67 -9.73 4.79
N THR A 300 3.93 -8.53 5.33
CA THR A 300 3.04 -7.85 6.29
C THR A 300 1.57 -7.89 5.88
N TYR A 301 1.23 -7.43 4.68
CA TYR A 301 -0.18 -7.41 4.24
C TYR A 301 -0.75 -8.80 3.96
N GLY A 302 0.02 -9.67 3.30
CA GLY A 302 -0.42 -11.01 2.95
C GLY A 302 -0.70 -11.86 4.18
N THR A 303 0.25 -11.90 5.12
CA THR A 303 0.17 -12.68 6.35
C THR A 303 -0.91 -12.13 7.29
N SER A 304 -0.93 -10.82 7.57
CA SER A 304 -1.96 -10.23 8.43
C SER A 304 -3.35 -10.39 7.82
N GLY A 305 -3.51 -10.17 6.51
CA GLY A 305 -4.79 -10.36 5.83
C GLY A 305 -5.26 -11.82 5.85
N LEU A 306 -4.35 -12.79 5.68
CA LEU A 306 -4.68 -14.21 5.73
C LEU A 306 -5.10 -14.67 7.12
N LEU A 307 -4.39 -14.22 8.17
CA LEU A 307 -4.75 -14.48 9.56
C LEU A 307 -6.09 -13.83 9.92
N LEU A 308 -6.32 -12.57 9.53
CA LEU A 308 -7.59 -11.89 9.78
C LEU A 308 -8.77 -12.59 9.10
N ARG A 309 -8.60 -13.07 7.86
CA ARG A 309 -9.66 -13.80 7.13
C ARG A 309 -9.94 -15.16 7.75
N SER A 310 -8.89 -15.81 8.26
CA SER A 310 -8.96 -17.13 8.87
C SER A 310 -9.30 -17.11 10.36
N ARG A 311 -9.43 -15.91 10.97
CA ARG A 311 -9.58 -15.73 12.43
C ARG A 311 -10.69 -16.56 13.05
N ARG A 312 -11.81 -16.76 12.36
CA ARG A 312 -12.93 -17.59 12.84
C ARG A 312 -12.56 -19.07 13.07
N HIS A 313 -11.55 -19.56 12.36
CA HIS A 313 -11.01 -20.92 12.49
C HIS A 313 -9.83 -20.97 13.48
N LEU A 314 -9.40 -19.82 14.00
CA LEU A 314 -8.20 -19.67 14.82
C LEU A 314 -8.52 -18.96 16.15
N PRO A 315 -9.40 -19.53 17.01
CA PRO A 315 -9.90 -18.86 18.22
C PRO A 315 -8.81 -18.49 19.25
N GLY A 316 -7.64 -19.16 19.20
CA GLY A 316 -6.47 -18.81 20.01
C GLY A 316 -5.74 -17.51 19.64
N ILE A 317 -6.10 -16.83 18.55
CA ILE A 317 -5.43 -15.56 18.19
C ILE A 317 -6.02 -14.38 18.96
N GLY A 318 -5.19 -13.75 19.78
CA GLY A 318 -5.55 -12.61 20.64
C GLY A 318 -5.86 -11.31 19.88
N ALA A 319 -6.16 -10.25 20.65
CA ALA A 319 -6.53 -8.93 20.13
C ALA A 319 -5.37 -8.19 19.43
N ALA A 320 -4.12 -8.66 19.59
CA ALA A 320 -2.94 -8.07 18.95
C ALA A 320 -2.90 -8.26 17.42
N LEU A 321 -3.70 -9.17 16.86
CA LEU A 321 -3.78 -9.35 15.41
C LEU A 321 -4.28 -8.08 14.73
N GLY A 322 -3.52 -7.62 13.73
CA GLY A 322 -3.71 -6.38 12.99
C GLY A 322 -2.91 -5.21 13.56
N THR A 323 -2.48 -5.25 14.82
CA THR A 323 -1.85 -4.10 15.49
C THR A 323 -0.36 -3.94 15.18
N ARG A 324 0.20 -2.81 15.64
CA ARG A 324 1.63 -2.46 15.56
C ARG A 324 2.15 -2.30 14.13
N PHE A 325 1.27 -1.95 13.20
CA PHE A 325 1.70 -1.62 11.86
C PHE A 325 2.54 -0.34 11.85
N SER A 326 3.63 -0.36 11.09
CA SER A 326 4.53 0.78 10.86
C SER A 326 5.03 0.76 9.42
N GLY A 327 5.29 1.96 8.88
CA GLY A 327 5.92 2.16 7.57
C GLY A 327 7.45 2.27 7.65
N ASN A 328 8.04 1.91 8.78
CA ASN A 328 9.49 1.98 9.08
C ASN A 328 10.08 3.39 8.89
N GLY A 329 9.27 4.42 9.10
CA GLY A 329 9.67 5.83 8.93
C GLY A 329 10.00 6.23 7.50
N ASP A 330 9.59 5.43 6.50
CA ASP A 330 9.94 5.68 5.10
C ASP A 330 9.46 7.06 4.62
N ILE A 331 10.37 7.77 3.95
CA ILE A 331 10.06 9.03 3.27
C ILE A 331 10.91 9.19 2.01
N LEU A 332 10.28 9.68 0.94
CA LEU A 332 10.92 10.01 -0.32
C LEU A 332 10.92 11.53 -0.54
N SER A 333 12.10 12.06 -0.85
CA SER A 333 12.34 13.46 -1.25
C SER A 333 13.34 13.51 -2.39
N PHE A 334 13.61 14.71 -2.91
CA PHE A 334 14.54 14.93 -4.01
C PHE A 334 15.43 16.14 -3.73
N ALA A 335 16.72 16.03 -4.03
CA ALA A 335 17.59 17.16 -4.30
C ALA A 335 17.53 17.44 -5.81
N VAL A 336 17.14 18.64 -6.22
CA VAL A 336 16.91 18.99 -7.64
C VAL A 336 17.88 20.10 -8.06
N ARG A 337 18.52 19.96 -9.23
CA ARG A 337 19.50 20.94 -9.76
C ARG A 337 20.71 21.13 -8.84
N THR A 338 21.37 20.03 -8.50
CA THR A 338 22.64 20.02 -7.75
C THR A 338 23.74 20.78 -8.48
N LYS A 339 24.65 21.39 -7.71
CA LYS A 339 25.71 22.26 -8.23
C LYS A 339 27.06 21.94 -7.60
N ASP A 340 28.13 22.17 -8.35
CA ASP A 340 29.48 22.13 -7.81
C ASP A 340 29.65 23.32 -6.85
N ALA A 341 30.32 23.06 -5.72
CA ALA A 341 30.48 24.06 -4.69
C ALA A 341 31.58 25.08 -4.98
N HIS A 342 32.51 24.77 -5.89
CA HIS A 342 33.62 25.65 -6.22
C HIS A 342 33.26 26.71 -7.25
N ASP A 343 32.37 26.43 -8.19
CA ASP A 343 32.05 27.36 -9.28
C ASP A 343 30.55 27.50 -9.63
N ALA A 344 29.66 26.89 -8.82
CA ALA A 344 28.22 26.95 -8.98
C ALA A 344 27.68 26.41 -10.34
N ARG A 345 28.50 25.69 -11.11
CA ARG A 345 28.05 24.98 -12.31
C ARG A 345 27.19 23.78 -11.93
N PRO A 346 26.27 23.33 -12.82
CA PRO A 346 25.52 22.10 -12.60
C PRO A 346 26.46 20.93 -12.32
N SER A 347 26.24 20.22 -11.21
CA SER A 347 27.01 19.02 -10.85
C SER A 347 26.16 17.80 -11.13
N SER A 348 26.60 16.99 -12.08
CA SER A 348 25.99 15.68 -12.35
C SER A 348 26.04 14.83 -11.07
N VAL A 349 24.89 14.29 -10.69
CA VAL A 349 24.76 13.23 -9.69
C VAL A 349 24.47 11.87 -10.34
N ALA A 350 24.21 11.85 -11.66
CA ALA A 350 24.02 10.67 -12.50
C ALA A 350 23.27 9.53 -11.78
N PRO A 351 22.02 9.76 -11.33
CA PRO A 351 21.29 8.82 -10.47
C PRO A 351 21.03 7.46 -11.13
N SER A 352 21.12 7.40 -12.46
CA SER A 352 20.99 6.20 -13.28
C SER A 352 22.24 5.34 -13.34
N ARG A 353 23.38 5.82 -12.82
CA ARG A 353 24.65 5.09 -12.80
C ARG A 353 24.95 4.55 -11.41
N GLY A 354 25.24 3.25 -11.35
CA GLY A 354 25.51 2.52 -10.11
C GLY A 354 24.30 1.73 -9.60
N PRO A 355 24.45 0.95 -8.51
CA PRO A 355 23.32 0.39 -7.77
C PRO A 355 22.35 1.50 -7.33
N VAL A 356 21.07 1.18 -7.09
CA VAL A 356 20.08 2.18 -6.64
C VAL A 356 20.54 2.93 -5.39
N ILE A 357 21.03 2.21 -4.38
CA ILE A 357 21.63 2.81 -3.18
C ILE A 357 23.13 2.53 -3.21
N THR A 358 23.93 3.55 -2.93
CA THR A 358 25.39 3.43 -2.82
C THR A 358 25.92 3.95 -1.49
N SER A 359 25.21 4.85 -0.83
CA SER A 359 25.66 5.59 0.34
C SER A 359 24.57 5.69 1.39
N THR A 360 24.97 5.64 2.65
CA THR A 360 24.11 5.85 3.82
C THR A 360 24.69 6.95 4.69
N ILE A 361 23.83 7.82 5.21
CA ILE A 361 24.14 8.80 6.26
C ILE A 361 23.34 8.40 7.51
N ARG A 362 24.02 8.21 8.64
CA ARG A 362 23.37 7.94 9.94
C ARG A 362 22.92 9.26 10.57
N LEU A 363 21.66 9.33 10.97
CA LEU A 363 21.16 10.47 11.72
C LEU A 363 21.53 10.32 13.20
N PRO A 364 21.92 11.41 13.89
CA PRO A 364 22.20 11.37 15.33
C PRO A 364 21.04 10.77 16.13
N ASP A 365 21.32 9.94 17.13
CA ASP A 365 20.31 9.37 18.02
C ASP A 365 20.41 10.02 19.42
N ASP A 366 19.26 10.20 20.09
CA ASP A 366 19.22 10.58 21.51
C ASP A 366 19.91 9.52 22.40
N LEU A 367 19.98 8.28 21.91
CA LEU A 367 20.62 7.15 22.60
C LEU A 367 22.15 7.13 22.46
N ASP A 368 22.74 7.98 21.62
CA ASP A 368 24.20 7.96 21.33
C ASP A 368 25.05 8.58 22.47
N GLY A 369 24.44 9.24 23.46
CA GLY A 369 25.13 9.72 24.66
C GLY A 369 26.20 10.81 24.47
N GLN A 370 26.33 11.41 23.27
CA GLN A 370 27.33 12.44 22.96
C GLN A 370 26.73 13.86 22.87
N ASP A 371 27.56 14.87 23.17
CA ASP A 371 27.29 16.28 22.87
C ASP A 371 27.27 16.47 21.35
N HIS A 372 26.07 16.37 20.76
CA HIS A 372 25.87 16.59 19.33
C HIS A 372 25.95 18.08 18.99
N SER A 373 27.13 18.54 18.54
CA SER A 373 27.33 19.90 18.00
C SER A 373 27.03 20.03 16.50
N GLY A 374 26.33 19.04 15.92
CA GLY A 374 26.03 18.96 14.49
C GLY A 374 24.83 19.81 14.05
N CYS A 375 24.69 20.04 12.75
CA CYS A 375 23.61 20.87 12.18
C CYS A 375 22.21 20.22 12.23
N VAL A 376 22.13 18.91 12.51
CA VAL A 376 20.87 18.16 12.70
C VAL A 376 20.77 17.76 14.17
N PRO A 377 19.73 18.18 14.91
CA PRO A 377 19.59 17.84 16.32
C PRO A 377 19.37 16.32 16.50
N PRO A 378 19.75 15.74 17.65
CA PRO A 378 19.45 14.35 17.98
C PRO A 378 17.93 14.12 18.11
N GLY A 379 17.53 12.85 18.03
CA GLY A 379 16.15 12.42 18.07
C GLY A 379 16.06 10.89 17.98
N ARG A 380 14.87 10.34 17.68
CA ARG A 380 14.77 8.92 17.28
C ARG A 380 15.64 8.68 16.04
N GLY A 381 16.57 7.74 16.15
CA GLY A 381 17.52 7.36 15.10
C GLY A 381 16.87 6.95 13.78
N GLY A 382 17.67 7.03 12.72
CA GLY A 382 17.28 6.74 11.35
C GLY A 382 18.43 6.93 10.39
N TYR A 383 18.16 6.69 9.11
CA TYR A 383 19.16 6.73 8.06
C TYR A 383 18.65 7.50 6.85
N LEU A 384 19.55 8.18 6.15
CA LEU A 384 19.33 8.75 4.84
C LEU A 384 20.14 7.99 3.79
N GLN A 385 19.59 7.75 2.61
CA GLN A 385 20.24 7.03 1.52
C GLN A 385 20.01 7.74 0.19
N ASP A 386 20.99 7.63 -0.71
CA ASP A 386 20.78 8.01 -2.11
C ASP A 386 19.88 6.99 -2.82
N GLY A 387 19.04 7.48 -3.72
CA GLY A 387 18.29 6.66 -4.64
C GLY A 387 18.82 6.74 -6.06
N GLY A 388 18.59 5.69 -6.83
CA GLY A 388 18.81 5.65 -8.27
C GLY A 388 17.53 5.27 -8.99
N TYR A 389 17.45 5.61 -10.26
CA TYR A 389 16.36 5.19 -11.14
C TYR A 389 16.91 4.83 -12.53
N PRO A 390 16.29 3.89 -13.25
CA PRO A 390 16.70 3.56 -14.61
C PRO A 390 16.74 4.80 -15.50
N ALA A 391 17.72 4.89 -16.42
CA ALA A 391 17.90 6.05 -17.29
C ALA A 391 16.62 6.49 -18.05
N PHE A 392 15.74 5.54 -18.38
CA PHE A 392 14.47 5.82 -19.09
C PHE A 392 13.35 6.39 -18.21
N VAL A 393 13.52 6.48 -16.89
CA VAL A 393 12.52 7.00 -15.92
C VAL A 393 12.76 8.49 -15.58
N GLY A 394 13.83 9.11 -16.11
CA GLY A 394 14.18 10.51 -15.85
C GLY A 394 13.07 11.54 -16.10
N TRP A 395 12.13 11.24 -17.01
CA TRP A 395 10.98 12.10 -17.31
C TRP A 395 9.97 12.25 -16.14
N LEU A 396 9.91 11.30 -15.20
CA LEU A 396 9.04 11.41 -14.01
C LEU A 396 9.58 12.46 -13.02
N VAL A 397 10.91 12.61 -12.94
CA VAL A 397 11.56 13.68 -12.18
C VAL A 397 11.40 15.02 -12.88
N GLU A 398 11.46 15.06 -14.21
CA GLU A 398 11.11 16.24 -15.01
C GLU A 398 9.66 16.68 -14.76
N ALA A 399 8.73 15.73 -14.69
CA ALA A 399 7.31 16.00 -14.40
C ALA A 399 7.08 16.53 -12.98
N ALA A 400 7.81 16.00 -11.99
CA ALA A 400 7.71 16.45 -10.59
C ALA A 400 8.38 17.83 -10.34
N ALA A 401 9.35 18.22 -11.18
CA ALA A 401 10.08 19.48 -11.08
C ALA A 401 9.43 20.66 -11.84
N LEU A 402 8.39 20.42 -12.65
CA LEU A 402 7.65 21.47 -13.37
C LEU A 402 7.03 22.48 -12.40
N PRO A 403 7.36 23.79 -12.51
CA PRO A 403 6.58 24.83 -11.84
C PRO A 403 5.16 24.87 -12.41
N ARG A 404 4.21 25.34 -11.60
CA ARG A 404 2.84 25.66 -12.01
C ARG A 404 2.80 26.76 -13.07
N ASP A 405 3.08 26.44 -14.32
CA ASP A 405 2.82 27.34 -15.46
C ASP A 405 2.03 26.59 -16.53
N ALA A 406 0.72 26.43 -16.30
CA ALA A 406 -0.25 26.02 -17.33
C ALA A 406 -0.13 26.90 -18.61
N GLY A 407 0.43 28.11 -18.47
CA GLY A 407 0.69 29.04 -19.57
C GLY A 407 1.83 28.64 -20.52
N ARG A 408 2.75 27.73 -20.17
CA ARG A 408 3.78 27.22 -21.10
C ARG A 408 3.27 26.06 -21.95
N ALA A 409 2.56 25.12 -21.35
CA ALA A 409 1.87 24.04 -22.08
C ALA A 409 0.80 24.59 -23.02
N GLY A 410 0.04 25.61 -22.59
CA GLY A 410 -0.93 26.31 -23.43
C GLY A 410 -0.28 27.07 -24.60
N ARG A 411 0.86 27.74 -24.37
CA ARG A 411 1.61 28.43 -25.45
C ARG A 411 2.22 27.45 -26.45
N PHE A 412 2.65 26.29 -25.98
CA PHE A 412 3.15 25.21 -26.83
C PHE A 412 2.03 24.66 -27.73
N LEU A 413 0.85 24.39 -27.17
CA LEU A 413 -0.31 23.94 -27.95
C LEU A 413 -0.78 25.00 -28.95
N LEU A 414 -0.80 26.28 -28.54
CA LEU A 414 -1.11 27.41 -29.43
C LEU A 414 -0.07 27.59 -30.55
N ARG A 415 1.22 27.40 -30.27
CA ARG A 415 2.28 27.44 -31.30
C ARG A 415 2.20 26.24 -32.24
N GLN A 416 1.85 25.05 -31.75
CA GLN A 416 1.66 23.86 -32.59
C GLN A 416 0.43 24.01 -33.51
N LEU A 417 -0.67 24.55 -32.99
CA LEU A 417 -1.84 24.88 -33.80
C LEU A 417 -1.54 25.99 -34.83
N ALA A 418 -0.73 26.98 -34.48
CA ALA A 418 -0.28 28.02 -35.42
C ALA A 418 0.70 27.49 -36.48
N ALA A 419 1.61 26.59 -36.12
CA ALA A 419 2.55 25.95 -37.06
C ALA A 419 1.84 25.00 -38.03
N HIS A 420 0.82 24.27 -37.56
CA HIS A 420 -0.05 23.46 -38.42
C HIS A 420 -0.93 24.29 -39.37
N ALA A 421 -1.22 25.54 -39.02
CA ALA A 421 -1.97 26.44 -39.90
C ALA A 421 -1.10 27.07 -41.00
N VAL A 422 0.23 27.11 -40.84
CA VAL A 422 1.16 27.77 -41.77
C VAL A 422 1.97 26.78 -42.61
N GLY A 423 1.98 25.49 -42.28
CA GLY A 423 2.57 24.45 -43.13
C GLY A 423 4.10 24.56 -43.27
N ASP A 424 4.80 24.88 -42.18
CA ASP A 424 6.25 24.93 -42.12
C ASP A 424 6.82 23.61 -41.53
N PRO A 425 7.50 22.76 -42.33
CA PRO A 425 8.03 21.48 -41.88
C PRO A 425 9.30 21.60 -41.01
N ASP A 426 10.02 22.73 -41.04
CA ASP A 426 11.29 22.88 -40.32
C ASP A 426 11.11 23.44 -38.88
N ALA A 427 9.92 23.94 -38.56
CA ALA A 427 9.58 24.43 -37.22
C ALA A 427 9.43 23.32 -36.17
N THR A 428 9.27 22.05 -36.58
CA THR A 428 8.97 20.94 -35.66
C THR A 428 10.21 20.41 -34.95
N ALA A 429 11.37 20.37 -35.63
CA ALA A 429 12.62 19.83 -35.09
C ALA A 429 13.29 20.79 -34.10
N ALA A 430 13.35 22.09 -34.40
CA ALA A 430 13.94 23.11 -33.53
C ALA A 430 13.12 23.38 -32.24
N SER A 431 11.83 23.03 -32.24
CA SER A 431 10.91 23.22 -31.11
C SER A 431 10.89 22.04 -30.13
N LEU A 432 11.21 20.83 -30.58
CA LEU A 432 11.35 19.64 -29.74
C LEU A 432 12.59 19.69 -28.85
N THR A 433 13.66 20.34 -29.32
CA THR A 433 14.85 20.68 -28.53
C THR A 433 14.59 21.68 -27.40
N GLY A 434 13.51 22.47 -27.46
CA GLY A 434 13.17 23.47 -26.42
C GLY A 434 12.27 22.96 -25.29
N LEU A 435 11.78 21.71 -25.39
CA LEU A 435 10.89 21.08 -24.39
C LEU A 435 11.55 19.97 -23.59
N LEU A 436 12.68 19.45 -24.08
CA LEU A 436 13.61 18.64 -23.31
C LEU A 436 14.57 19.63 -22.65
N ASP A 437 14.54 19.76 -21.33
CA ASP A 437 15.51 20.56 -20.58
C ASP A 437 16.85 19.79 -20.56
N ASP A 438 17.53 19.67 -21.71
CA ASP A 438 18.86 19.09 -22.01
C ASP A 438 19.30 17.81 -21.25
N GLY A 439 18.40 17.07 -20.60
CA GLY A 439 18.74 16.01 -19.64
C GLY A 439 19.41 16.51 -18.36
N VAL A 440 19.67 17.83 -18.23
CA VAL A 440 20.37 18.43 -17.08
C VAL A 440 19.54 18.24 -15.81
N LEU A 441 18.21 18.32 -15.87
CA LEU A 441 17.35 18.11 -14.70
C LEU A 441 17.44 16.70 -14.12
N SER A 442 17.36 15.66 -14.95
CA SER A 442 17.44 14.27 -14.50
C SER A 442 18.86 13.91 -14.06
N ASP A 443 19.88 14.43 -14.75
CA ASP A 443 21.29 14.22 -14.40
C ASP A 443 21.73 14.96 -13.13
N THR A 444 21.06 16.06 -12.77
CA THR A 444 21.33 16.88 -11.57
C THR A 444 20.27 16.75 -10.47
N SER A 445 19.44 15.69 -10.53
CA SER A 445 18.44 15.42 -9.49
C SER A 445 18.62 14.06 -8.84
N LEU A 446 18.75 14.04 -7.52
CA LEU A 446 18.99 12.85 -6.72
C LEU A 446 17.76 12.54 -5.86
N PRO A 447 17.10 11.38 -6.01
CA PRO A 447 16.17 10.90 -5.00
C PRO A 447 16.92 10.69 -3.68
N LEU A 448 16.34 11.18 -2.60
CA LEU A 448 16.85 11.00 -1.25
C LEU A 448 15.79 10.25 -0.44
N LEU A 449 16.21 9.11 0.10
CA LEU A 449 15.39 8.19 0.87
C LEU A 449 15.71 8.39 2.35
N GLY A 450 14.67 8.59 3.16
CA GLY A 450 14.79 8.57 4.62
C GLY A 450 14.04 7.39 5.19
N MET A 451 14.54 6.85 6.29
CA MET A 451 13.87 5.83 7.09
C MET A 451 14.24 5.99 8.56
N GLY A 452 13.45 5.38 9.45
CA GLY A 452 13.75 5.46 10.87
C GLY A 452 12.69 4.85 11.76
N ARG A 453 12.81 5.13 13.06
CA ARG A 453 11.93 4.57 14.08
C ARG A 453 10.68 5.44 14.21
N ASP A 454 9.71 5.25 13.33
CA ASP A 454 8.36 5.82 13.51
C ASP A 454 7.58 5.08 14.62
N THR A 455 6.42 5.62 14.98
CA THR A 455 5.54 5.03 16.00
C THR A 455 4.73 3.89 15.36
N PRO A 456 4.80 2.65 15.86
CA PRO A 456 4.00 1.53 15.34
C PRO A 456 2.57 1.56 15.92
N ASP A 457 1.82 2.62 15.61
CA ASP A 457 0.44 2.84 16.05
C ASP A 457 -0.61 2.43 15.03
N GLY A 458 -0.20 1.81 13.92
CA GLY A 458 -1.10 1.39 12.86
C GLY A 458 -1.87 0.12 13.18
N VAL A 459 -3.11 0.05 12.69
CA VAL A 459 -3.95 -1.15 12.80
C VAL A 459 -4.45 -1.58 11.43
N LEU A 460 -4.10 -2.80 11.04
CA LEU A 460 -4.63 -3.49 9.87
C LEU A 460 -5.93 -4.22 10.25
N VAL A 461 -6.98 -3.98 9.49
CA VAL A 461 -8.31 -4.54 9.73
C VAL A 461 -8.91 -5.06 8.44
N LEU A 462 -9.83 -6.03 8.53
CA LEU A 462 -10.67 -6.37 7.38
C LEU A 462 -11.92 -5.52 7.38
N ARG A 463 -12.16 -4.81 6.27
CA ARG A 463 -13.41 -4.13 6.00
C ARG A 463 -14.04 -4.74 4.75
N ARG A 464 -15.21 -5.37 4.93
CA ARG A 464 -15.95 -6.04 3.84
C ARG A 464 -15.09 -7.07 3.07
N GLY A 465 -14.26 -7.83 3.79
CA GLY A 465 -13.39 -8.87 3.23
C GLY A 465 -12.05 -8.37 2.65
N THR A 466 -11.85 -7.06 2.52
CA THR A 466 -10.59 -6.46 2.03
C THR A 466 -9.77 -5.92 3.20
N LEU A 467 -8.45 -6.04 3.12
CA LEU A 467 -7.54 -5.46 4.11
C LEU A 467 -7.52 -3.94 3.97
N ASP A 468 -7.73 -3.25 5.08
CA ASP A 468 -7.61 -1.80 5.22
C ASP A 468 -6.63 -1.48 6.36
N ALA A 469 -6.15 -0.24 6.41
CA ALA A 469 -5.18 0.22 7.39
C ALA A 469 -5.63 1.54 8.04
N GLU A 470 -5.72 1.51 9.37
CA GLU A 470 -5.91 2.66 10.23
C GLU A 470 -4.54 3.14 10.71
N TRP A 471 -3.88 3.98 9.90
CA TRP A 471 -2.58 4.55 10.23
C TRP A 471 -2.39 5.92 9.57
N SER A 472 -1.60 6.79 10.18
CA SER A 472 -1.19 8.08 9.60
C SER A 472 0.14 8.55 10.18
N THR A 473 0.78 9.53 9.53
CA THR A 473 2.04 10.11 10.02
C THR A 473 1.89 10.99 11.28
N ALA A 474 0.66 11.21 11.77
CA ALA A 474 0.39 12.12 12.89
C ALA A 474 1.08 11.69 14.19
N GLY A 475 1.08 10.39 14.51
CA GLY A 475 1.76 9.82 15.68
C GLY A 475 3.30 9.90 15.62
N SER A 476 3.84 10.27 14.46
CA SER A 476 5.28 10.36 14.18
C SER A 476 5.68 11.72 13.59
N ALA A 477 4.87 12.77 13.77
CA ALA A 477 5.05 14.04 13.09
C ALA A 477 6.41 14.70 13.38
N GLN A 478 6.89 14.62 14.63
CA GLN A 478 8.21 15.13 15.02
C GLN A 478 9.35 14.38 14.32
N HIS A 479 9.26 13.05 14.25
CA HIS A 479 10.24 12.21 13.54
C HIS A 479 10.30 12.58 12.06
N TYR A 480 9.15 12.63 11.37
CA TYR A 480 9.12 13.02 9.95
C TYR A 480 9.59 14.46 9.71
N ALA A 481 9.28 15.40 10.60
CA ALA A 481 9.77 16.77 10.49
C ALA A 481 11.31 16.83 10.57
N ARG A 482 11.90 16.05 11.48
CA ARG A 482 13.35 15.94 11.66
C ARG A 482 14.04 15.31 10.44
N VAL A 483 13.54 14.15 9.97
CA VAL A 483 14.11 13.47 8.79
C VAL A 483 14.04 14.37 7.56
N ARG A 484 12.92 15.10 7.35
CA ARG A 484 12.80 16.09 6.27
C ARG A 484 13.77 17.26 6.40
N ALA A 485 14.01 17.75 7.62
CA ALA A 485 15.00 18.80 7.85
C ALA A 485 16.42 18.32 7.47
N ALA A 486 16.77 17.09 7.84
CA ALA A 486 18.05 16.51 7.47
C ALA A 486 18.18 16.27 5.95
N LEU A 487 17.14 15.75 5.29
CA LEU A 487 17.10 15.61 3.83
C LEU A 487 17.24 16.95 3.11
N ARG A 488 16.63 18.01 3.65
CA ARG A 488 16.80 19.38 3.15
C ARG A 488 18.23 19.87 3.29
N ALA A 489 18.83 19.68 4.47
CA ALA A 489 20.22 20.06 4.72
C ALA A 489 21.19 19.34 3.76
N VAL A 490 20.98 18.04 3.50
CA VAL A 490 21.73 17.26 2.50
C VAL A 490 21.54 17.86 1.10
N SER A 491 20.30 18.14 0.69
CA SER A 491 20.04 18.79 -0.60
C SER A 491 20.76 20.14 -0.75
N GLU A 492 20.72 20.98 0.29
CA GLU A 492 21.38 22.29 0.31
C GLU A 492 22.90 22.15 0.29
N ALA A 493 23.46 21.18 1.01
CA ALA A 493 24.89 20.86 0.98
C ALA A 493 25.37 20.39 -0.41
N LEU A 494 24.48 19.80 -1.22
CA LEU A 494 24.72 19.46 -2.63
C LEU A 494 24.51 20.64 -3.61
N GLY A 495 24.24 21.84 -3.09
CA GLY A 495 23.90 23.01 -3.90
C GLY A 495 22.57 22.89 -4.65
N GLY A 496 21.75 21.89 -4.27
CA GLY A 496 20.47 21.58 -4.90
C GLY A 496 19.27 22.17 -4.15
N ARG A 497 18.14 22.25 -4.85
CA ARG A 497 16.85 22.65 -4.27
C ARG A 497 16.12 21.43 -3.73
N TYR A 498 15.76 21.48 -2.45
CA TYR A 498 14.93 20.44 -1.83
C TYR A 498 13.51 20.43 -2.40
N ALA A 499 13.02 19.24 -2.74
CA ALA A 499 11.63 18.99 -3.13
C ALA A 499 11.07 17.78 -2.37
N ASP A 500 9.92 17.98 -1.72
CA ASP A 500 9.14 16.86 -1.18
C ASP A 500 8.53 16.04 -2.33
N SER A 501 8.31 14.74 -2.11
CA SER A 501 7.53 13.94 -3.05
C SER A 501 6.09 14.47 -3.19
N PRO A 502 5.44 14.30 -4.37
CA PRO A 502 4.06 14.72 -4.57
C PRO A 502 3.06 14.15 -3.55
N HIS A 503 3.33 12.95 -3.01
CA HIS A 503 2.52 12.30 -1.97
C HIS A 503 2.49 13.11 -0.67
N TRP A 504 3.62 13.70 -0.28
CA TRP A 504 3.72 14.49 0.93
C TRP A 504 2.90 15.78 0.89
N LEU A 505 2.69 16.36 -0.30
CA LEU A 505 1.80 17.52 -0.49
C LEU A 505 0.34 17.21 -0.09
N LEU A 506 -0.04 15.93 -0.10
CA LEU A 506 -1.32 15.41 0.37
C LEU A 506 -1.25 14.84 1.80
N LYS A 507 -0.13 15.04 2.50
CA LYS A 507 0.23 14.40 3.78
C LYS A 507 0.19 12.86 3.72
N ARG A 508 0.49 12.30 2.55
CA ARG A 508 0.64 10.86 2.33
C ARG A 508 2.11 10.49 2.27
N VAL A 509 2.44 9.27 2.69
CA VAL A 509 3.77 8.68 2.51
C VAL A 509 3.68 7.42 1.65
N ILE A 510 4.79 7.06 1.02
CA ILE A 510 4.97 5.74 0.41
C ILE A 510 5.92 4.97 1.31
N THR A 511 5.52 3.76 1.72
CA THR A 511 6.42 2.82 2.42
C THR A 511 6.72 1.61 1.55
N VAL A 512 7.99 1.23 1.50
CA VAL A 512 8.49 -0.01 0.90
C VAL A 512 8.93 -1.01 1.97
N HIS A 513 8.84 -0.61 3.23
CA HIS A 513 9.22 -1.38 4.40
C HIS A 513 8.04 -1.56 5.38
N PRO A 514 6.87 -2.08 4.94
CA PRO A 514 5.78 -2.36 5.87
C PRO A 514 6.21 -3.41 6.90
N CYS A 515 5.90 -3.16 8.16
CA CYS A 515 6.17 -4.08 9.27
C CYS A 515 5.00 -4.10 10.26
N GLY A 516 4.91 -5.17 11.06
CA GLY A 516 3.84 -5.38 12.03
C GLY A 516 2.53 -5.91 11.42
N GLY A 517 1.50 -6.02 12.26
CA GLY A 517 0.20 -6.61 11.90
C GLY A 517 -0.02 -8.03 12.42
N ALA A 518 1.03 -8.78 12.75
CA ALA A 518 0.94 -10.03 13.52
C ALA A 518 2.09 -10.12 14.55
N PRO A 519 2.27 -9.09 15.39
CA PRO A 519 3.51 -8.85 16.09
C PRO A 519 3.84 -9.95 17.10
N MET A 520 5.12 -10.25 17.26
CA MET A 520 5.64 -11.07 18.35
C MET A 520 5.44 -10.35 19.69
N GLY A 521 5.28 -11.13 20.75
CA GLY A 521 5.15 -10.63 22.11
C GLY A 521 5.54 -11.68 23.13
N ARG A 522 5.59 -11.30 24.40
CA ARG A 522 5.97 -12.22 25.50
C ARG A 522 4.85 -13.20 25.87
N ASN A 523 3.62 -12.89 25.49
CA ASN A 523 2.43 -13.70 25.71
C ASN A 523 1.30 -13.30 24.74
N GLN A 524 0.22 -14.08 24.73
CA GLN A 524 -0.96 -13.91 23.87
C GLN A 524 -1.71 -12.57 24.06
N ARG A 525 -1.51 -11.85 25.17
CA ARG A 525 -2.10 -10.51 25.37
C ARG A 525 -1.28 -9.42 24.69
N GLU A 526 0.03 -9.66 24.55
CA GLU A 526 0.99 -8.69 24.03
C GLU A 526 1.37 -8.93 22.57
N GLY A 527 1.08 -10.09 22.00
CA GLY A 527 1.43 -10.45 20.63
C GLY A 527 0.57 -11.56 20.04
N VAL A 528 0.72 -11.79 18.75
CA VAL A 528 0.10 -12.89 17.99
C VAL A 528 0.96 -14.15 18.05
N CYS A 529 2.28 -13.98 18.03
CA CYS A 529 3.24 -15.07 18.10
C CYS A 529 4.28 -14.85 19.20
N ASP A 530 4.98 -15.92 19.56
CA ASP A 530 6.12 -15.86 20.48
C ASP A 530 7.37 -15.26 19.82
N ALA A 531 8.46 -15.18 20.59
CA ALA A 531 9.73 -14.63 20.11
C ALA A 531 10.38 -15.45 18.97
N PHE A 532 9.88 -16.65 18.68
CA PHE A 532 10.32 -17.52 17.57
C PHE A 532 9.27 -17.59 16.45
N GLY A 533 8.24 -16.76 16.50
CA GLY A 533 7.20 -16.69 15.48
C GLY A 533 6.10 -17.74 15.60
N GLU A 534 6.09 -18.62 16.61
CA GLU A 534 5.00 -19.60 16.78
C GLU A 534 3.73 -18.91 17.28
N VAL A 535 2.61 -19.13 16.58
CA VAL A 535 1.34 -18.45 16.87
C VAL A 535 0.73 -19.00 18.15
N TYR A 536 0.38 -18.11 19.07
CA TYR A 536 -0.20 -18.50 20.35
C TYR A 536 -1.51 -19.27 20.18
N GLY A 537 -1.62 -20.41 20.87
CA GLY A 537 -2.79 -21.29 20.80
C GLY A 537 -2.90 -22.10 19.51
N HIS A 538 -1.91 -22.04 18.61
CA HIS A 538 -1.90 -22.73 17.32
C HIS A 538 -0.53 -23.38 17.06
N PRO A 539 -0.24 -24.53 17.70
CA PRO A 539 1.07 -25.17 17.55
C PRO A 539 1.36 -25.62 16.13
N GLY A 540 2.59 -25.39 15.67
CA GLY A 540 2.98 -25.69 14.30
C GLY A 540 2.60 -24.63 13.26
N LEU A 541 1.88 -23.56 13.64
CA LEU A 541 1.68 -22.36 12.82
C LEU A 541 2.69 -21.28 13.20
N TYR A 542 3.47 -20.81 12.23
CA TYR A 542 4.52 -19.81 12.43
C TYR A 542 4.30 -18.57 11.56
N VAL A 543 4.71 -17.40 12.05
CA VAL A 543 4.87 -16.16 11.29
C VAL A 543 6.35 -15.85 11.21
N MET A 544 6.92 -15.90 10.01
CA MET A 544 8.37 -15.72 9.79
C MET A 544 8.69 -14.55 8.86
N ASP A 545 7.79 -13.57 8.73
CA ASP A 545 8.02 -12.34 7.95
C ASP A 545 7.92 -11.06 8.79
N ALA A 546 7.97 -9.90 8.13
CA ALA A 546 7.89 -8.60 8.78
C ALA A 546 6.58 -8.36 9.57
N ALA A 547 5.52 -9.17 9.37
CA ALA A 547 4.30 -9.08 10.17
C ALA A 547 4.57 -9.39 11.66
N ALA A 548 5.55 -10.24 11.95
CA ALA A 548 5.96 -10.57 13.32
C ALA A 548 6.69 -9.42 14.02
N MET A 549 7.18 -8.40 13.32
CA MET A 549 7.93 -7.32 13.98
C MET A 549 7.01 -6.48 14.88
N PRO A 550 7.40 -6.21 16.15
CA PRO A 550 6.58 -5.43 17.07
C PRO A 550 6.71 -3.92 16.82
N GLY A 551 7.57 -3.48 15.90
CA GLY A 551 7.79 -2.09 15.57
C GLY A 551 8.79 -1.95 14.42
N PRO A 552 9.15 -0.71 14.06
CA PRO A 552 10.11 -0.46 13.00
C PRO A 552 11.48 -1.06 13.33
N VAL A 553 12.16 -1.52 12.29
CA VAL A 553 13.57 -1.89 12.40
C VAL A 553 14.40 -0.61 12.58
N GLY A 554 14.01 0.48 11.91
CA GLY A 554 14.75 1.75 11.86
C GLY A 554 15.81 1.78 10.75
N THR A 555 16.06 0.63 10.13
CA THR A 555 16.88 0.46 8.93
C THR A 555 16.15 -0.45 7.93
N ASN A 556 16.77 -0.78 6.79
CA ASN A 556 16.20 -1.70 5.81
C ASN A 556 15.88 -3.05 6.48
N PRO A 557 14.61 -3.52 6.47
CA PRO A 557 14.17 -4.63 7.31
C PRO A 557 14.60 -6.01 6.80
N ALA A 558 15.01 -6.13 5.54
CA ALA A 558 15.26 -7.40 4.85
C ALA A 558 16.18 -8.36 5.63
N LEU A 559 17.32 -7.85 6.12
CA LEU A 559 18.28 -8.65 6.87
C LEU A 559 17.69 -9.12 8.22
N THR A 560 16.94 -8.26 8.90
CA THR A 560 16.31 -8.58 10.19
C THR A 560 15.17 -9.58 10.02
N VAL A 561 14.38 -9.50 8.95
CA VAL A 561 13.37 -10.51 8.61
C VAL A 561 14.04 -11.88 8.45
N ALA A 562 15.09 -11.95 7.64
CA ALA A 562 15.79 -13.20 7.36
C ALA A 562 16.44 -13.80 8.62
N ALA A 563 17.07 -12.97 9.47
CA ALA A 563 17.68 -13.42 10.71
C ALA A 563 16.65 -13.96 11.72
N LEU A 564 15.48 -13.30 11.84
CA LEU A 564 14.37 -13.79 12.66
C LEU A 564 13.85 -15.15 12.16
N ALA A 565 13.73 -15.32 10.84
CA ALA A 565 13.31 -16.58 10.24
C ALA A 565 14.33 -17.71 10.45
N ASP A 566 15.63 -17.43 10.31
CA ASP A 566 16.70 -18.40 10.57
C ASP A 566 16.72 -18.83 12.04
N ARG A 567 16.52 -17.88 12.96
CA ARG A 567 16.37 -18.14 14.40
C ARG A 567 15.16 -19.02 14.70
N ALA A 568 14.01 -18.70 14.10
CA ALA A 568 12.79 -19.49 14.25
C ALA A 568 12.97 -20.94 13.75
N CYS A 569 13.62 -21.11 12.59
CA CYS A 569 13.91 -22.44 12.04
C CYS A 569 14.87 -23.24 12.91
N THR A 570 15.88 -22.59 13.49
CA THR A 570 16.81 -23.21 14.44
C THR A 570 16.04 -23.78 15.63
N ARG A 571 15.16 -22.99 16.26
CA ARG A 571 14.32 -23.46 17.37
C ARG A 571 13.35 -24.58 16.96
N LEU A 572 12.74 -24.48 15.78
CA LEU A 572 11.83 -25.49 15.24
C LEU A 572 12.54 -26.84 15.08
N LEU A 573 13.75 -26.84 14.51
CA LEU A 573 14.56 -28.04 14.32
C LEU A 573 15.06 -28.63 15.65
N GLU A 574 15.40 -27.80 16.63
CA GLU A 574 15.73 -28.25 17.99
C GLU A 574 14.55 -28.96 18.66
N LYS A 575 13.34 -28.38 18.61
CA LYS A 575 12.11 -29.02 19.15
C LYS A 575 11.87 -30.40 18.52
N ARG A 576 12.12 -30.51 17.20
CA ARG A 576 11.99 -31.78 16.49
C ARG A 576 13.01 -32.80 16.97
N ALA A 577 14.27 -32.39 17.16
CA ALA A 577 15.34 -33.27 17.63
C ALA A 577 15.13 -33.75 19.08
N SER A 578 14.55 -32.92 19.95
CA SER A 578 14.26 -33.27 21.34
C SER A 578 13.01 -34.12 21.53
N GLY A 579 12.16 -34.28 20.51
CA GLY A 579 10.88 -34.98 20.63
C GLY A 579 9.85 -34.24 21.49
N GLU A 580 10.09 -32.96 21.80
CA GLU A 580 9.10 -32.07 22.41
C GLU A 580 7.97 -31.81 21.39
N ALA A 581 7.02 -32.74 21.32
CA ALA A 581 5.76 -32.51 20.64
C ALA A 581 5.03 -31.35 21.33
N ALA A 582 4.39 -30.50 20.54
CA ALA A 582 3.64 -29.37 21.08
C ALA A 582 2.57 -29.82 22.08
N SER A 583 2.68 -29.37 23.33
CA SER A 583 1.72 -29.70 24.38
C SER A 583 0.39 -28.96 24.12
N PRO A 584 -0.77 -29.65 24.07
CA PRO A 584 -2.09 -29.02 23.87
C PRO A 584 -2.61 -28.23 25.08
N ASP A 585 -1.92 -28.25 26.22
CA ASP A 585 -2.50 -27.95 27.54
C ASP A 585 -2.47 -26.48 27.99
N ALA A 586 -2.52 -25.51 27.06
CA ALA A 586 -2.86 -24.15 27.44
C ALA A 586 -4.40 -24.00 27.43
N PRO A 587 -5.06 -23.79 28.60
CA PRO A 587 -6.51 -23.72 28.66
C PRO A 587 -7.02 -22.51 27.86
N VAL A 588 -7.85 -22.80 26.86
CA VAL A 588 -8.64 -21.82 26.11
C VAL A 588 -9.80 -21.36 27.00
N PRO A 589 -9.91 -20.07 27.35
CA PRO A 589 -11.13 -19.57 28.00
C PRO A 589 -12.25 -19.52 26.95
N SER A 590 -13.13 -20.53 27.00
CA SER A 590 -14.45 -20.51 26.38
C SER A 590 -15.34 -19.57 27.19
N ASP A 591 -15.84 -18.51 26.55
CA ASP A 591 -17.26 -18.11 26.56
C ASP A 591 -17.42 -16.65 26.10
N ALA A 592 -17.76 -16.50 24.82
CA ALA A 592 -18.56 -15.39 24.35
C ALA A 592 -19.45 -15.88 23.20
N PRO A 593 -20.77 -15.69 23.24
CA PRO A 593 -21.66 -16.16 22.20
C PRO A 593 -21.45 -15.33 20.94
N VAL A 594 -20.76 -15.89 19.94
CA VAL A 594 -20.70 -15.31 18.61
C VAL A 594 -21.96 -15.73 17.85
N ARG A 595 -22.86 -14.78 17.63
CA ARG A 595 -23.97 -14.95 16.68
C ARG A 595 -23.40 -15.21 15.29
N VAL A 596 -23.74 -16.36 14.74
CA VAL A 596 -23.51 -16.74 13.35
C VAL A 596 -24.37 -15.83 12.47
N LEU A 597 -23.73 -14.96 11.68
CA LEU A 597 -24.32 -14.36 10.50
C LEU A 597 -23.62 -14.98 9.30
N ASP A 598 -24.23 -16.05 8.79
CA ASP A 598 -23.99 -16.50 7.42
C ASP A 598 -24.50 -15.41 6.48
N THR A 599 -23.61 -14.80 5.71
CA THR A 599 -23.89 -14.34 4.35
C THR A 599 -22.59 -13.82 3.71
N TYR A 600 -22.05 -14.59 2.77
CA TYR A 600 -21.21 -14.02 1.72
C TYR A 600 -22.10 -13.05 0.93
N THR A 601 -21.82 -11.74 0.96
CA THR A 601 -22.57 -10.78 0.14
C THR A 601 -22.23 -11.04 -1.33
N GLN A 602 -23.15 -11.68 -2.06
CA GLN A 602 -23.08 -11.88 -3.51
C GLN A 602 -23.39 -10.60 -4.31
N HIS A 603 -23.75 -9.52 -3.63
CA HIS A 603 -24.25 -8.28 -4.22
C HIS A 603 -23.11 -7.27 -4.46
N SER A 604 -23.22 -6.50 -5.55
CA SER A 604 -22.21 -5.50 -5.90
C SER A 604 -22.64 -4.11 -5.40
N SER A 605 -21.87 -3.49 -4.52
CA SER A 605 -22.18 -2.18 -3.93
C SER A 605 -21.40 -1.04 -4.58
N VAL A 606 -21.92 0.18 -4.52
CA VAL A 606 -21.25 1.43 -4.92
C VAL A 606 -21.33 2.42 -3.78
N GLN A 607 -20.22 3.09 -3.46
CA GLN A 607 -20.18 4.12 -2.43
C GLN A 607 -19.39 5.35 -2.90
N PHE A 608 -19.83 6.55 -2.54
CA PHE A 608 -19.08 7.79 -2.78
C PHE A 608 -19.42 8.86 -1.74
N THR A 609 -18.51 9.80 -1.51
CA THR A 609 -18.67 10.86 -0.51
C THR A 609 -18.89 12.23 -1.16
N GLU A 610 -20.01 12.86 -0.82
CA GLU A 610 -20.30 14.27 -1.12
C GLU A 610 -19.84 15.17 0.03
N THR A 611 -19.21 16.29 -0.31
CA THR A 611 -18.93 17.37 0.65
C THR A 611 -19.57 18.65 0.14
N MET A 612 -20.51 19.17 0.92
CA MET A 612 -21.32 20.33 0.59
C MET A 612 -21.13 21.46 1.61
N THR A 613 -21.17 22.69 1.11
CA THR A 613 -21.10 23.91 1.92
C THR A 613 -22.14 24.90 1.43
N GLY A 614 -22.75 25.63 2.33
CA GLY A 614 -23.61 26.77 2.02
C GLY A 614 -24.11 27.39 3.31
N ASP A 615 -25.37 27.82 3.33
CA ASP A 615 -25.92 28.63 4.42
C ASP A 615 -27.36 28.24 4.73
N CYS A 616 -27.81 28.45 5.97
CA CYS A 616 -29.19 28.33 6.40
C CYS A 616 -29.64 29.51 7.26
N VAL A 617 -30.96 29.64 7.45
CA VAL A 617 -31.58 30.63 8.34
C VAL A 617 -32.53 29.88 9.27
N MET A 618 -32.33 30.01 10.58
CA MET A 618 -33.23 29.45 11.59
C MET A 618 -34.58 30.16 11.54
N GLY A 619 -35.68 29.42 11.67
CA GLY A 619 -37.06 29.90 11.57
C GLY A 619 -37.55 30.24 10.16
N ALA A 620 -36.72 30.08 9.13
CA ALA A 620 -37.15 30.24 7.74
C ALA A 620 -37.81 28.96 7.22
N SER A 621 -38.90 29.10 6.47
CA SER A 621 -39.62 27.99 5.82
C SER A 621 -39.26 27.78 4.35
N ASP A 622 -38.63 28.77 3.70
CA ASP A 622 -38.28 28.72 2.27
C ASP A 622 -36.76 28.90 2.04
N PRO A 623 -36.08 27.90 1.44
CA PRO A 623 -34.68 27.99 1.03
C PRO A 623 -34.35 29.18 0.12
N ARG A 624 -35.29 29.64 -0.73
CA ARG A 624 -35.05 30.77 -1.64
C ARG A 624 -35.09 32.11 -0.91
N ALA A 625 -36.01 32.26 0.05
CA ALA A 625 -36.04 33.40 0.95
C ALA A 625 -34.78 33.43 1.85
N ALA A 626 -34.38 32.28 2.41
CA ALA A 626 -33.21 32.16 3.29
C ALA A 626 -31.91 32.66 2.62
N ARG A 627 -31.71 32.40 1.32
CA ARG A 627 -30.54 32.89 0.56
C ARG A 627 -30.41 34.41 0.49
N ARG A 628 -31.50 35.16 0.68
CA ARG A 628 -31.51 36.63 0.60
C ARG A 628 -31.50 37.29 1.98
N SER A 629 -31.61 36.50 3.06
CA SER A 629 -31.63 37.01 4.42
C SER A 629 -30.23 37.46 4.89
N PRO A 630 -30.12 38.57 5.63
CA PRO A 630 -28.89 38.94 6.32
C PRO A 630 -28.60 38.04 7.54
N ALA A 631 -29.59 37.32 8.08
CA ALA A 631 -29.48 36.47 9.27
C ALA A 631 -29.01 35.03 9.00
N ARG A 632 -28.25 34.84 7.92
CA ARG A 632 -27.77 33.53 7.45
C ARG A 632 -26.56 33.04 8.23
N GLU A 633 -26.51 31.76 8.51
CA GLU A 633 -25.38 31.08 9.15
C GLU A 633 -24.83 29.93 8.30
N PRO A 634 -23.54 29.57 8.46
CA PRO A 634 -22.94 28.51 7.64
C PRO A 634 -23.58 27.14 7.89
N LEU A 635 -23.89 26.44 6.81
CA LEU A 635 -24.36 25.06 6.78
C LEU A 635 -23.36 24.18 6.02
N ARG A 636 -22.91 23.09 6.62
CA ARG A 636 -21.98 22.14 6.00
C ARG A 636 -22.50 20.72 6.13
N ALA A 637 -22.20 19.90 5.14
CA ALA A 637 -22.55 18.49 5.15
C ALA A 637 -21.43 17.66 4.52
N ARG A 638 -21.12 16.51 5.12
CA ARG A 638 -20.31 15.47 4.49
C ARG A 638 -21.08 14.17 4.57
N LEU A 639 -21.53 13.68 3.43
CA LEU A 639 -22.40 12.51 3.32
C LEU A 639 -21.72 11.47 2.45
N THR A 640 -21.69 10.23 2.91
CA THR A 640 -21.23 9.09 2.14
C THR A 640 -22.45 8.27 1.74
N LEU A 641 -22.76 8.29 0.45
CA LEU A 641 -23.88 7.58 -0.13
C LEU A 641 -23.41 6.16 -0.46
N THR A 642 -24.16 5.16 -0.02
CA THR A 642 -23.90 3.73 -0.20
C THR A 642 -25.10 3.09 -0.88
N ILE A 643 -24.87 2.49 -2.04
CA ILE A 643 -25.79 1.64 -2.77
C ILE A 643 -25.37 0.21 -2.45
N ASP A 644 -26.13 -0.50 -1.61
CA ASP A 644 -25.73 -1.80 -1.09
C ASP A 644 -25.76 -2.92 -2.16
N ASP A 645 -26.67 -2.83 -3.13
CA ASP A 645 -26.72 -3.66 -4.33
C ASP A 645 -27.09 -2.83 -5.58
N ILE A 646 -26.20 -2.82 -6.57
CA ILE A 646 -26.38 -2.11 -7.84
C ILE A 646 -27.51 -2.72 -8.68
N ASP A 647 -27.74 -4.04 -8.60
CA ASP A 647 -28.78 -4.71 -9.37
C ASP A 647 -30.16 -4.36 -8.81
N GLU A 648 -30.33 -4.41 -7.50
CA GLU A 648 -31.54 -3.94 -6.82
C GLU A 648 -31.75 -2.43 -7.04
N PHE A 649 -30.69 -1.63 -6.92
CA PHE A 649 -30.75 -0.18 -7.15
C PHE A 649 -31.26 0.16 -8.55
N LEU A 650 -30.77 -0.51 -9.59
CA LEU A 650 -31.20 -0.27 -10.98
C LEU A 650 -32.60 -0.83 -11.26
N ALA A 651 -33.01 -1.90 -10.58
CA ALA A 651 -34.33 -2.52 -10.73
C ALA A 651 -35.44 -1.70 -10.06
N ARG A 652 -35.12 -1.00 -8.98
CA ARG A 652 -36.08 -0.19 -8.22
C ARG A 652 -36.34 1.17 -8.89
N PRO A 653 -37.60 1.61 -9.04
CA PRO A 653 -37.94 2.86 -9.74
C PRO A 653 -37.57 4.14 -8.98
N ASP A 654 -37.25 4.03 -7.69
CA ASP A 654 -36.86 5.12 -6.80
C ASP A 654 -35.34 5.18 -6.53
N HIS A 655 -34.58 4.17 -6.99
CA HIS A 655 -33.12 4.12 -6.92
C HIS A 655 -32.54 4.54 -5.55
N PRO A 656 -32.87 3.80 -4.47
CA PRO A 656 -32.52 4.18 -3.11
C PRO A 656 -31.04 3.93 -2.79
N ALA A 657 -30.45 4.84 -2.02
CA ALA A 657 -29.12 4.72 -1.45
C ALA A 657 -29.15 5.16 0.01
N ARG A 658 -28.33 4.53 0.85
CA ARG A 658 -28.14 4.91 2.25
C ARG A 658 -27.15 6.05 2.35
N ALA A 659 -27.34 7.00 3.27
CA ALA A 659 -26.42 8.12 3.49
C ALA A 659 -25.94 8.19 4.93
N ASP A 660 -24.64 8.03 5.14
CA ASP A 660 -23.98 8.17 6.44
C ASP A 660 -23.09 9.40 6.46
N GLY A 661 -23.02 10.14 7.57
CA GLY A 661 -22.17 11.31 7.62
C GLY A 661 -22.47 12.27 8.75
N TRP A 662 -22.30 13.56 8.48
CA TRP A 662 -22.63 14.61 9.44
C TRP A 662 -23.13 15.87 8.76
N ILE A 663 -23.95 16.62 9.50
CA ILE A 663 -24.42 17.97 9.20
C ILE A 663 -23.87 18.92 10.26
N GLU A 664 -23.47 20.12 9.88
CA GLU A 664 -22.89 21.11 10.79
C GLU A 664 -23.51 22.49 10.53
N ALA A 665 -24.16 23.03 11.56
CA ALA A 665 -24.73 24.37 11.60
C ALA A 665 -24.68 24.89 13.04
N ARG A 666 -24.64 26.21 13.23
CA ARG A 666 -24.57 26.79 14.58
C ARG A 666 -25.90 26.58 15.33
N GLY A 667 -27.03 26.68 14.64
CA GLY A 667 -28.37 26.40 15.17
C GLY A 667 -28.64 24.93 15.51
N LEU A 668 -27.73 24.01 15.15
CA LEU A 668 -27.72 22.61 15.60
C LEU A 668 -26.75 22.38 16.77
N GLY A 669 -26.14 23.44 17.30
CA GLY A 669 -25.03 23.39 18.26
C GLY A 669 -23.78 22.73 17.70
N GLY A 670 -23.47 22.94 16.41
CA GLY A 670 -22.27 22.47 15.75
C GLY A 670 -22.48 21.23 14.89
N ARG A 671 -21.46 20.36 14.83
CA ARG A 671 -21.48 19.15 13.99
C ARG A 671 -22.29 18.03 14.66
N ARG A 672 -23.29 17.54 13.95
CA ARG A 672 -24.17 16.44 14.37
C ARG A 672 -24.08 15.27 13.39
N PRO A 673 -23.92 14.03 13.89
CA PRO A 673 -23.91 12.84 13.04
C PRO A 673 -25.30 12.60 12.44
N VAL A 674 -25.34 12.06 11.22
CA VAL A 674 -26.54 11.48 10.65
C VAL A 674 -26.71 10.09 11.27
N THR A 675 -27.82 9.86 11.97
CA THR A 675 -28.11 8.59 12.65
C THR A 675 -28.78 7.57 11.73
N ASP A 676 -29.53 8.06 10.76
CA ASP A 676 -30.12 7.28 9.68
C ASP A 676 -30.36 8.21 8.47
N GLY A 677 -30.08 7.74 7.26
CA GLY A 677 -30.11 8.59 6.08
C GLY A 677 -30.45 7.83 4.82
N GLU A 678 -31.38 8.37 4.06
CA GLU A 678 -31.89 7.80 2.82
C GLU A 678 -31.79 8.85 1.69
N VAL A 679 -31.29 8.42 0.53
CA VAL A 679 -31.17 9.24 -0.67
C VAL A 679 -31.76 8.50 -1.86
N HIS A 680 -32.72 9.10 -2.54
CA HIS A 680 -33.30 8.55 -3.77
C HIS A 680 -32.66 9.25 -4.98
N VAL A 681 -32.00 8.48 -5.85
CA VAL A 681 -31.15 9.01 -6.91
C VAL A 681 -31.89 8.97 -8.26
N PHE A 682 -32.37 10.12 -8.74
CA PHE A 682 -33.28 10.22 -9.91
C PHE A 682 -34.67 9.60 -9.66
N GLY A 683 -35.24 9.81 -8.47
CA GLY A 683 -36.64 9.49 -8.21
C GLY A 683 -37.59 10.27 -9.15
N ARG A 684 -38.79 9.74 -9.40
CA ARG A 684 -39.79 10.41 -10.23
C ARG A 684 -40.22 11.74 -9.63
N GLY A 685 -40.06 12.82 -10.39
CA GLY A 685 -40.55 14.15 -10.02
C GLY A 685 -42.04 14.35 -10.34
N ARG A 686 -42.49 15.61 -10.33
CA ARG A 686 -43.91 16.01 -10.51
C ARG A 686 -44.46 15.74 -11.91
N THR A 687 -43.61 15.60 -12.92
CA THR A 687 -43.98 15.31 -14.31
C THR A 687 -43.11 14.18 -14.88
N PRO A 688 -43.50 13.52 -15.99
CA PRO A 688 -42.77 12.39 -16.56
C PRO A 688 -41.30 12.69 -16.92
N ASP A 689 -40.99 13.95 -17.25
CA ASP A 689 -39.66 14.41 -17.67
C ASP A 689 -38.83 15.01 -16.53
N HIS A 690 -39.38 15.05 -15.30
CA HIS A 690 -38.64 15.51 -14.12
C HIS A 690 -38.05 14.33 -13.35
N ARG A 691 -36.84 14.52 -12.85
CA ARG A 691 -36.19 13.63 -11.89
C ARG A 691 -35.77 14.42 -10.66
N GLU A 692 -35.75 13.77 -9.52
CA GLU A 692 -35.34 14.36 -8.25
C GLU A 692 -34.19 13.57 -7.62
N LEU A 693 -33.22 14.25 -7.03
CA LEU A 693 -32.34 13.63 -6.03
C LEU A 693 -32.81 14.09 -4.66
N ARG A 694 -33.47 13.20 -3.93
CA ARG A 694 -34.11 13.49 -2.64
C ARG A 694 -33.28 12.93 -1.50
N TYR A 695 -33.01 13.75 -0.51
CA TYR A 695 -32.24 13.43 0.70
C TYR A 695 -33.19 13.51 1.88
N ARG A 696 -33.19 12.49 2.74
CA ARG A 696 -33.82 12.50 4.05
C ARG A 696 -32.81 12.02 5.08
N LEU A 697 -32.45 12.87 6.04
CA LEU A 697 -31.38 12.59 7.00
C LEU A 697 -31.88 12.84 8.42
N PHE A 698 -31.80 11.84 9.28
CA PHE A 698 -32.11 11.93 10.69
C PHE A 698 -30.87 12.32 11.48
N LEU A 699 -31.04 13.28 12.38
CA LEU A 699 -30.01 13.72 13.31
C LEU A 699 -30.65 14.14 14.64
N THR A 700 -29.81 14.43 15.62
CA THR A 700 -30.21 14.99 16.91
C THR A 700 -29.42 16.28 17.11
N ASP A 701 -30.08 17.35 17.56
CA ASP A 701 -29.41 18.63 17.86
C ASP A 701 -28.66 18.58 19.22
N ASP A 702 -28.12 19.71 19.64
CA ASP A 702 -27.35 19.83 20.89
C ASP A 702 -28.20 19.76 22.16
N THR A 703 -29.51 19.94 22.02
CA THR A 703 -30.47 19.80 23.12
C THR A 703 -31.03 18.39 23.26
N GLY A 704 -30.65 17.47 22.36
CA GLY A 704 -31.18 16.12 22.32
C GLY A 704 -32.47 15.98 21.52
N THR A 705 -32.92 17.04 20.83
CA THR A 705 -34.16 17.03 20.04
C THR A 705 -33.92 16.37 18.68
N ALA A 706 -34.82 15.46 18.30
CA ALA A 706 -34.79 14.80 17.00
C ALA A 706 -35.08 15.79 15.87
N ARG A 707 -34.29 15.75 14.79
CA ARG A 707 -34.43 16.60 13.61
C ARG A 707 -34.32 15.79 12.32
N THR A 708 -35.09 16.20 11.31
CA THR A 708 -34.99 15.63 9.95
C THR A 708 -34.57 16.71 8.97
N LEU A 709 -33.47 16.50 8.25
CA LEU A 709 -33.12 17.33 7.09
C LEU A 709 -33.69 16.70 5.83
N ILE A 710 -34.55 17.45 5.12
CA ILE A 710 -35.06 17.08 3.80
C ILE A 710 -34.46 18.01 2.77
N GLY A 711 -33.87 17.45 1.71
CA GLY A 711 -33.35 18.22 0.59
C GLY A 711 -33.71 17.61 -0.76
N VAL A 712 -34.03 18.44 -1.74
CA VAL A 712 -34.42 17.97 -3.08
C VAL A 712 -33.64 18.74 -4.15
N LYS A 713 -32.85 18.04 -4.95
CA LYS A 713 -32.29 18.58 -6.21
C LYS A 713 -33.28 18.27 -7.32
N ASP A 714 -33.93 19.31 -7.85
CA ASP A 714 -34.87 19.19 -8.97
C ASP A 714 -34.09 19.21 -10.30
N LEU A 715 -34.19 18.13 -11.05
CA LEU A 715 -33.57 17.95 -12.36
C LEU A 715 -34.66 18.03 -13.44
N ALA A 716 -34.83 19.24 -13.97
CA ALA A 716 -35.77 19.55 -15.05
C ALA A 716 -35.03 19.79 -16.38
N PRO A 717 -35.66 19.50 -17.54
CA PRO A 717 -35.12 19.83 -18.85
C PRO A 717 -34.81 21.32 -18.97
N ALA A 718 -33.53 21.63 -19.18
CA ALA A 718 -33.03 22.99 -19.41
C ALA A 718 -31.77 22.93 -20.29
N GLY A 719 -31.29 24.06 -20.81
CA GLY A 719 -30.03 24.07 -21.56
C GLY A 719 -28.82 23.62 -20.73
N LEU A 720 -27.75 23.13 -21.39
CA LEU A 720 -26.53 22.58 -20.77
C LEU A 720 -25.91 23.48 -19.68
N GLY A 721 -26.11 24.81 -19.76
CA GLY A 721 -25.66 25.77 -18.75
C GLY A 721 -26.32 25.61 -17.36
N ARG A 722 -27.43 24.90 -17.24
CA ARG A 722 -28.12 24.63 -15.95
C ARG A 722 -27.83 23.26 -15.33
N LEU A 723 -27.13 22.37 -16.05
CA LEU A 723 -26.74 21.03 -15.57
C LEU A 723 -25.92 21.10 -14.28
N TRP A 724 -24.90 21.97 -14.26
CA TRP A 724 -23.99 22.07 -13.12
C TRP A 724 -24.69 22.60 -11.86
N PRO A 725 -25.43 23.73 -11.90
CA PRO A 725 -26.22 24.17 -10.74
C PRO A 725 -27.26 23.14 -10.27
N ALA A 726 -27.94 22.44 -11.17
CA ALA A 726 -29.00 21.49 -10.84
C ALA A 726 -28.48 20.23 -10.12
N THR A 727 -27.30 19.74 -10.49
CA THR A 727 -26.69 18.54 -9.88
C THR A 727 -25.88 18.83 -8.61
N THR A 728 -25.42 20.07 -8.43
CA THR A 728 -24.53 20.46 -7.33
C THR A 728 -25.16 21.30 -6.23
N THR A 729 -26.41 21.78 -6.41
CA THR A 729 -27.10 22.64 -5.44
C THR A 729 -28.26 21.88 -4.80
N LEU A 730 -28.28 21.80 -3.48
CA LEU A 730 -29.30 21.16 -2.66
C LEU A 730 -30.03 22.21 -1.80
N PRO A 731 -31.20 22.71 -2.24
CA PRO A 731 -32.16 23.34 -1.35
C PRO A 731 -32.63 22.35 -0.29
N CYS A 732 -32.65 22.75 0.98
CA CYS A 732 -33.04 21.88 2.07
C CYS A 732 -33.79 22.63 3.18
N VAL A 733 -34.62 21.90 3.91
CA VAL A 733 -35.31 22.33 5.12
C VAL A 733 -34.96 21.38 6.27
N LEU A 734 -34.96 21.92 7.48
CA LEU A 734 -34.80 21.18 8.72
C LEU A 734 -36.15 21.16 9.44
N LEU A 735 -36.63 19.99 9.78
CA LEU A 735 -37.93 19.75 10.40
C LEU A 735 -37.74 19.19 11.82
N GLU A 736 -38.73 19.43 12.67
CA GLU A 736 -38.82 18.81 13.99
C GLU A 736 -39.25 17.33 13.90
N GLY A 737 -38.62 16.46 14.69
CA GLY A 737 -38.87 15.02 14.71
C GLY A 737 -38.09 14.21 13.67
N HIS A 738 -38.14 12.88 13.78
CA HIS A 738 -37.70 11.92 12.75
C HIS A 738 -38.90 11.52 11.92
N LEU A 739 -39.01 12.04 10.70
CA LEU A 739 -40.19 11.89 9.85
C LEU A 739 -39.99 10.76 8.84
N SER A 740 -40.95 9.84 8.74
CA SER A 740 -40.92 8.74 7.79
C SER A 740 -41.41 9.16 6.40
N ALA A 741 -41.11 8.34 5.37
CA ALA A 741 -41.50 8.62 3.98
C ALA A 741 -43.01 8.79 3.72
N ASN A 742 -43.85 8.24 4.59
CA ASN A 742 -45.31 8.37 4.49
C ASN A 742 -45.81 9.68 5.12
N GLU A 743 -45.06 10.26 6.06
CA GLU A 743 -45.37 11.53 6.74
C GLU A 743 -44.89 12.73 5.92
N ASP A 744 -43.92 12.54 5.02
CA ASP A 744 -43.43 13.52 4.03
C ASP A 744 -44.51 14.00 3.03
N ARG A 745 -45.58 13.22 2.83
CA ARG A 745 -46.64 13.50 1.83
C ARG A 745 -47.89 14.14 2.42
N THR A 746 -48.03 14.15 3.74
CA THR A 746 -49.08 14.88 4.43
C THR A 746 -48.65 16.34 4.57
N GLU A 747 -49.10 17.18 3.65
CA GLU A 747 -48.99 18.63 3.76
C GLU A 747 -49.47 19.10 5.16
N GLY A 748 -48.54 19.55 6.01
CA GLY A 748 -48.87 20.45 7.12
C GLY A 748 -48.78 19.95 8.57
N MET A 749 -47.97 18.93 8.93
CA MET A 749 -47.90 18.48 10.35
C MET A 749 -46.54 18.63 11.07
N ALA A 750 -45.43 18.95 10.39
CA ALA A 750 -44.12 19.11 11.06
C ALA A 750 -43.59 20.55 10.94
N ASP A 751 -43.16 21.12 12.07
CA ASP A 751 -42.64 22.49 12.14
C ASP A 751 -41.28 22.61 11.43
N ILE A 752 -41.18 23.56 10.49
CA ILE A 752 -39.91 23.88 9.84
C ILE A 752 -39.07 24.75 10.78
N VAL A 753 -37.93 24.21 11.18
CA VAL A 753 -36.99 24.80 12.12
C VAL A 753 -35.97 25.69 11.41
N ALA A 754 -35.60 25.33 10.18
CA ALA A 754 -34.68 26.12 9.36
C ALA A 754 -34.84 25.81 7.87
N ALA A 755 -34.43 26.75 7.02
CA ALA A 755 -34.30 26.53 5.59
C ALA A 755 -32.94 27.01 5.10
N GLY A 756 -32.37 26.30 4.13
CA GLY A 756 -31.01 26.56 3.67
C GLY A 756 -30.68 25.99 2.31
N THR A 757 -29.44 26.18 1.90
CA THR A 757 -28.91 25.62 0.68
C THR A 757 -27.50 25.11 0.91
N LEU A 758 -27.27 23.89 0.45
CA LEU A 758 -25.96 23.25 0.36
C LEU A 758 -25.48 23.24 -1.09
N ARG A 759 -24.17 23.41 -1.32
CA ARG A 759 -23.57 23.35 -2.66
C ARG A 759 -22.26 22.57 -2.68
N ILE A 760 -22.07 21.75 -3.70
CA ILE A 760 -20.79 21.10 -4.02
C ILE A 760 -19.95 22.06 -4.87
N SER A 761 -18.77 22.44 -4.39
CA SER A 761 -17.83 23.26 -5.16
C SER A 761 -17.05 22.42 -6.19
N PRO A 762 -16.51 23.00 -7.29
CA PRO A 762 -15.72 22.22 -8.26
C PRO A 762 -14.55 21.43 -7.63
N PRO A 763 -13.76 21.96 -6.67
CA PRO A 763 -12.75 21.17 -5.98
C PRO A 763 -13.32 20.07 -5.07
N ALA A 764 -14.51 20.26 -4.49
CA ALA A 764 -15.19 19.22 -3.73
C ALA A 764 -15.74 18.12 -4.64
N PHE A 765 -16.22 18.46 -5.83
CA PHE A 765 -16.68 17.52 -6.85
C PHE A 765 -15.52 16.68 -7.42
N LEU A 766 -14.39 17.29 -7.78
CA LEU A 766 -13.18 16.55 -8.19
C LEU A 766 -12.72 15.58 -7.09
N ARG A 767 -12.82 15.99 -5.81
CA ARG A 767 -12.57 15.09 -4.68
C ARG A 767 -13.61 13.97 -4.58
N GLN A 768 -14.90 14.26 -4.76
CA GLN A 768 -15.96 13.25 -4.80
C GLN A 768 -15.68 12.17 -5.85
N LEU A 769 -15.21 12.54 -7.05
CA LEU A 769 -14.82 11.57 -8.09
C LEU A 769 -13.72 10.61 -7.61
N THR A 770 -12.81 11.07 -6.75
CA THR A 770 -11.76 10.20 -6.14
C THR A 770 -12.27 9.33 -4.97
N THR A 771 -13.50 9.57 -4.49
CA THR A 771 -14.09 8.84 -3.36
C THR A 771 -14.95 7.65 -3.77
N PHE A 772 -15.19 7.43 -5.06
CA PHE A 772 -15.92 6.26 -5.53
C PHE A 772 -15.22 4.97 -5.10
N ARG A 773 -15.98 4.07 -4.49
CA ARG A 773 -15.57 2.73 -4.08
C ARG A 773 -16.66 1.76 -4.53
N THR A 774 -16.27 0.59 -5.00
CA THR A 774 -17.20 -0.48 -5.34
C THR A 774 -16.75 -1.76 -4.65
N THR A 775 -17.71 -2.58 -4.20
CA THR A 775 -17.43 -3.88 -3.60
C THR A 775 -18.27 -4.94 -4.30
N GLY A 776 -17.80 -6.19 -4.37
CA GLY A 776 -18.51 -7.30 -5.02
C GLY A 776 -17.83 -7.78 -6.31
N PRO A 777 -18.32 -8.89 -6.90
CA PRO A 777 -17.62 -9.69 -7.92
C PRO A 777 -17.37 -8.97 -9.26
N ARG A 778 -17.92 -7.76 -9.45
CA ARG A 778 -17.80 -6.99 -10.71
C ARG A 778 -17.54 -5.51 -10.47
N ALA A 779 -16.65 -5.16 -9.53
CA ALA A 779 -16.45 -3.79 -9.03
C ALA A 779 -16.29 -2.70 -10.12
N ALA A 780 -15.49 -2.95 -11.17
CA ALA A 780 -15.31 -2.01 -12.29
C ALA A 780 -16.55 -1.92 -13.20
N ALA A 781 -17.21 -3.05 -13.49
CA ALA A 781 -18.44 -3.06 -14.26
C ALA A 781 -19.60 -2.42 -13.48
N THR A 782 -19.65 -2.59 -12.16
CA THR A 782 -20.61 -1.96 -11.26
C THR A 782 -20.42 -0.44 -11.22
N LEU A 783 -19.17 0.03 -11.17
CA LEU A 783 -18.87 1.46 -11.27
C LEU A 783 -19.23 2.02 -12.65
N ALA A 784 -18.90 1.30 -13.72
CA ALA A 784 -19.27 1.67 -15.09
C ALA A 784 -20.78 1.65 -15.32
N ARG A 785 -21.51 0.70 -14.73
CA ARG A 785 -22.98 0.62 -14.77
C ARG A 785 -23.62 1.76 -14.00
N PHE A 786 -23.10 2.09 -12.82
CA PHE A 786 -23.56 3.25 -12.05
C PHE A 786 -23.31 4.56 -12.80
N HIS A 787 -22.08 4.78 -13.31
CA HIS A 787 -21.77 5.97 -14.10
C HIS A 787 -22.54 6.01 -15.42
N GLY A 788 -22.73 4.87 -16.08
CA GLY A 788 -23.54 4.73 -17.29
C GLY A 788 -24.99 5.13 -17.03
N PHE A 789 -25.62 4.56 -16.00
CA PHE A 789 -26.95 4.95 -15.53
C PHE A 789 -27.05 6.46 -15.24
N PHE A 790 -26.10 6.99 -14.46
CA PHE A 790 -26.07 8.40 -14.07
C PHE A 790 -25.92 9.32 -15.29
N LEU A 791 -25.02 9.00 -16.23
CA LEU A 791 -24.81 9.77 -17.46
C LEU A 791 -26.00 9.65 -18.42
N ASP A 792 -26.64 8.49 -18.50
CA ASP A 792 -27.80 8.27 -19.35
C ASP A 792 -29.03 9.02 -18.83
N GLU A 793 -29.29 9.04 -17.52
CA GLU A 793 -30.36 9.88 -16.96
C GLU A 793 -30.07 11.37 -17.17
N LEU A 794 -28.83 11.83 -17.01
CA LEU A 794 -28.46 13.21 -17.34
C LEU A 794 -28.64 13.53 -18.83
N ARG A 795 -28.30 12.60 -19.74
CA ARG A 795 -28.55 12.75 -21.18
C ARG A 795 -30.04 12.78 -21.51
N ARG A 796 -30.88 12.02 -20.82
CA ARG A 796 -32.35 12.05 -21.02
C ARG A 796 -32.95 13.41 -20.62
N ILE A 797 -32.43 14.03 -19.55
CA ILE A 797 -32.95 15.30 -19.04
C ILE A 797 -32.39 16.50 -19.81
N TYR A 798 -31.08 16.50 -20.15
CA TYR A 798 -30.36 17.67 -20.69
C TYR A 798 -29.81 17.49 -22.12
N GLY A 799 -29.98 16.31 -22.73
CA GLY A 799 -29.55 16.04 -24.09
C GLY A 799 -30.41 16.78 -25.14
N PRO A 800 -29.90 16.95 -26.37
CA PRO A 800 -30.69 17.54 -27.46
C PRO A 800 -31.95 16.69 -27.67
N ALA A 801 -33.11 17.35 -27.74
CA ALA A 801 -34.36 16.68 -28.06
C ALA A 801 -34.19 15.89 -29.36
N ARG A 802 -34.51 14.59 -29.35
CA ARG A 802 -34.67 13.85 -30.60
C ARG A 802 -35.75 14.57 -31.40
N LEU A 803 -35.34 15.25 -32.47
CA LEU A 803 -36.24 15.58 -33.57
C LEU A 803 -36.76 14.24 -34.09
N LEU A 804 -37.96 13.86 -33.63
CA LEU A 804 -38.78 12.87 -34.30
C LEU A 804 -39.47 13.61 -35.45
N GLY A 805 -38.89 13.42 -36.64
CA GLY A 805 -39.40 13.74 -37.95
C GLY A 805 -38.61 12.88 -38.93
#